data_AF-A0A442ZQ48-F1
#
_entry.id   AF-A0A442ZQ48-F1
#
_cell.length_a   1.000
_cell.length_b   1.000
_cell.length_c   1.000
_cell.angle_alpha   90.00
_cell.angle_beta   90.00
_cell.angle_gamma   90.00
#
_symmetry.space_group_name_H-M   'P 1'
#
loop_
_entity.id
_entity.type
_entity.pdbx_description
1 polymer ?
#
loop_
_entity_poly.entity_id
_entity_poly.type
_entity_poly.pdbx_seq_one_letter_code
_entity_poly.pdbx_strand_id
1 'polypeptide(L)'
;MTIFVRLISEKDKFAGLVSACKSIRLSEQNDNVFEVETGSFKKIPGAPFAYWVAPIIHSAFQSFPAMQSEGTARVCSTNPLNADFRFIRLWWEPEQEKVKADWRPWAKGGAFSAYYYDIHTVINWSNSRHTYLGFTGTANRPLERPASVQYFFRPGLTWPRRTSGLSFRVMPRGCIFADKGPAIFVDDDSTESLLAISSIANSTVFKLLVETQLARTELAQSFEVGLIQQTPLPKLDIKSTKRLSSLAWRAWSIKNRNDSIEETSHAYILPKALRSRLGDFDPESADVEYKALQEQIDDIVFELYGFSEADRAEVRSGPMAKIIEGVAPIDVPDEDADDIVQIPINQTDGLLSWAVGVAFGRFDWRLARAGSAPPPEPEPFDEFPSKSPAMLLEKAESFHSNIGFMVDDLGHPHDLAKVVEEVLVRVEASVPLEVRSWITHKFFSFHLNRYSKSKRKAPIYWQLATASGTFSVWLYGPAVTKDTFFRLQQDVLQLKITSEERALADLLQSSREPSSRERQEIESQERLLEELKQLADEVKRVAPLWDPNLDDGTVLTMAPLWRMVGHHKPWQKELRARWDELQSGKHDWSHQAMHLWPERVVPKCAEDRSLAIAHELEDVFWFESECGKWAKRGVPTRTVSEIVRERTSDAVKAALTELLEAPEPAATGSRARRKA
;
A
#
# COMPACT_ATOMS: atom_id res chain seq x y z
N MET A 1 -40.76 33.11 6.82
CA MET A 1 -39.41 32.93 6.27
C MET A 1 -38.38 33.53 7.21
N THR A 2 -37.20 32.95 7.29
CA THR A 2 -36.06 33.43 8.08
C THR A 2 -34.92 33.79 7.12
N ILE A 3 -34.27 34.93 7.38
CA ILE A 3 -33.17 35.42 6.56
C ILE A 3 -31.85 34.89 7.13
N PHE A 4 -31.06 34.25 6.26
CA PHE A 4 -29.69 33.83 6.53
C PHE A 4 -28.74 34.69 5.71
N VAL A 5 -27.67 35.18 6.36
CA VAL A 5 -26.62 35.96 5.70
C VAL A 5 -25.31 35.19 5.79
N ARG A 6 -24.74 34.84 4.64
CA ARG A 6 -23.51 34.04 4.55
C ARG A 6 -22.32 34.94 4.25
N LEU A 7 -21.40 35.07 5.21
CA LEU A 7 -20.18 35.90 5.09
C LEU A 7 -18.93 35.09 5.40
N ILE A 8 -19.01 33.76 5.24
CA ILE A 8 -17.94 32.83 5.63
C ILE A 8 -16.67 33.06 4.80
N SER A 9 -16.84 33.25 3.48
CA SER A 9 -15.77 33.51 2.51
C SER A 9 -15.40 34.99 2.35
N GLU A 10 -16.08 35.90 3.03
CA GLU A 10 -15.85 37.34 2.90
C GLU A 10 -14.62 37.79 3.71
N LYS A 11 -13.67 38.45 3.04
CA LYS A 11 -12.48 39.03 3.71
C LYS A 11 -12.86 40.15 4.66
N ASP A 12 -13.78 41.03 4.22
CA ASP A 12 -14.35 42.10 5.04
C ASP A 12 -15.83 41.79 5.35
N LYS A 13 -16.03 41.03 6.44
CA LYS A 13 -17.36 40.63 6.89
C LYS A 13 -18.23 41.82 7.29
N PHE A 14 -17.63 42.94 7.71
CA PHE A 14 -18.40 44.14 8.07
C PHE A 14 -19.01 44.77 6.83
N ALA A 15 -18.20 45.01 5.79
CA ALA A 15 -18.69 45.54 4.52
C ALA A 15 -19.71 44.60 3.87
N GLY A 16 -19.44 43.29 3.89
CA GLY A 16 -20.36 42.27 3.39
C GLY A 16 -21.71 42.26 4.11
N LEU A 17 -21.72 42.37 5.44
CA LEU A 17 -22.96 42.44 6.23
C LEU A 17 -23.76 43.72 5.93
N VAL A 18 -23.09 44.87 5.84
CA VAL A 18 -23.74 46.14 5.49
C VAL A 18 -24.38 46.07 4.11
N SER A 19 -23.68 45.47 3.13
CA SER A 19 -24.20 45.23 1.79
C SER A 19 -25.45 44.33 1.82
N ALA A 20 -25.38 43.19 2.51
CA ALA A 20 -26.51 42.28 2.69
C ALA A 20 -27.73 42.96 3.32
N CYS A 21 -27.53 43.74 4.40
CA CYS A 21 -28.61 44.48 5.03
C CYS A 21 -29.24 45.55 4.12
N LYS A 22 -28.45 46.22 3.28
CA LYS A 22 -28.96 47.18 2.30
C LYS A 22 -29.81 46.48 1.25
N SER A 23 -29.31 45.39 0.66
CA SER A 23 -30.07 44.62 -0.34
C SER A 23 -31.38 44.09 0.22
N ILE A 24 -31.40 43.59 1.47
CA ILE A 24 -32.62 43.13 2.14
C ILE A 24 -33.64 44.27 2.26
N ARG A 25 -33.21 45.47 2.68
CA ARG A 25 -34.11 46.63 2.84
C ARG A 25 -34.64 47.15 1.50
N LEU A 26 -33.85 47.06 0.44
CA LEU A 26 -34.19 47.52 -0.90
C LEU A 26 -34.89 46.44 -1.74
N SER A 27 -35.05 45.22 -1.23
CA SER A 27 -35.56 44.05 -1.97
C SER A 27 -34.74 43.75 -3.24
N GLU A 28 -33.42 43.98 -3.16
CA GLU A 28 -32.47 43.67 -4.23
C GLU A 28 -31.89 42.26 -4.03
N GLN A 29 -31.57 41.58 -5.13
CA GLN A 29 -30.89 40.28 -5.07
C GLN A 29 -29.45 40.44 -4.54
N ASN A 30 -29.04 39.51 -3.69
CA ASN A 30 -27.69 39.43 -3.16
C ASN A 30 -27.33 37.97 -2.91
N ASP A 31 -26.22 37.51 -3.51
CA ASP A 31 -25.75 36.12 -3.45
C ASP A 31 -25.42 35.65 -2.01
N ASN A 32 -25.23 36.58 -1.07
CA ASN A 32 -24.94 36.28 0.33
C ASN A 32 -26.21 36.24 1.21
N VAL A 33 -27.39 36.51 0.66
CA VAL A 33 -28.67 36.57 1.40
C VAL A 33 -29.59 35.43 0.95
N PHE A 34 -30.06 34.65 1.91
CA PHE A 34 -30.93 33.50 1.67
C PHE A 34 -32.20 33.64 2.50
N GLU A 35 -33.36 33.44 1.89
CA GLU A 35 -34.65 33.47 2.57
C GLU A 35 -35.25 32.05 2.59
N VAL A 36 -35.34 31.45 3.79
CA VAL A 36 -35.69 30.03 3.93
C VAL A 36 -36.72 29.80 5.04
N GLU A 37 -37.63 28.85 4.83
CA GLU A 37 -38.57 28.39 5.84
C GLU A 37 -37.87 27.42 6.79
N THR A 38 -37.69 27.78 8.06
CA THR A 38 -36.92 26.97 9.03
C THR A 38 -37.49 25.56 9.26
N GLY A 39 -38.77 25.35 8.98
CA GLY A 39 -39.40 24.02 8.99
C GLY A 39 -38.80 23.06 7.95
N SER A 40 -38.24 23.57 6.85
CA SER A 40 -37.65 22.75 5.78
C SER A 40 -36.40 21.97 6.23
N PHE A 41 -35.67 22.46 7.23
CA PHE A 41 -34.47 21.80 7.75
C PHE A 41 -34.79 20.44 8.36
N LYS A 42 -35.96 20.27 8.97
CA LYS A 42 -36.41 18.99 9.54
C LYS A 42 -36.60 17.89 8.50
N LYS A 43 -36.63 18.23 7.21
CA LYS A 43 -36.73 17.27 6.11
C LYS A 43 -35.41 16.51 5.90
N ILE A 44 -34.28 17.08 6.33
CA ILE A 44 -32.96 16.47 6.21
C ILE A 44 -32.62 15.82 7.57
N PRO A 45 -32.14 14.57 7.61
CA PRO A 45 -31.68 13.93 8.84
C PRO A 45 -30.66 14.78 9.61
N GLY A 46 -30.83 14.87 10.93
CA GLY A 46 -30.03 15.76 11.78
C GLY A 46 -30.43 17.24 11.76
N ALA A 47 -31.40 17.62 10.91
CA ALA A 47 -31.93 18.97 10.73
C ALA A 47 -30.87 20.08 10.55
N PRO A 48 -29.88 19.91 9.65
CA PRO A 48 -28.88 20.95 9.37
C PRO A 48 -29.52 22.24 8.86
N PHE A 49 -28.92 23.38 9.22
CA PHE A 49 -29.30 24.69 8.68
C PHE A 49 -28.69 24.91 7.29
N ALA A 50 -29.03 24.00 6.37
CA ALA A 50 -28.61 24.03 4.97
C ALA A 50 -29.41 25.07 4.17
N TYR A 51 -29.32 26.34 4.55
CA TYR A 51 -30.14 27.42 3.95
C TYR A 51 -29.75 27.78 2.51
N TRP A 52 -28.61 27.29 2.03
CA TRP A 52 -28.07 27.59 0.69
C TRP A 52 -28.50 26.58 -0.38
N VAL A 53 -29.24 25.53 -0.03
CA VAL A 53 -29.60 24.46 -0.96
C VAL A 53 -30.95 24.70 -1.61
N ALA A 54 -31.07 24.36 -2.89
CA ALA A 54 -32.32 24.48 -3.62
C ALA A 54 -33.43 23.59 -3.01
N PRO A 55 -34.71 23.96 -3.12
CA PRO A 55 -35.85 23.18 -2.58
C PRO A 55 -35.92 21.72 -3.06
N ILE A 56 -35.41 21.44 -4.26
CA ILE A 56 -35.33 20.08 -4.81
C ILE A 56 -34.46 19.15 -3.94
N ILE A 57 -33.39 19.68 -3.34
CA ILE A 57 -32.50 18.94 -2.43
C ILE A 57 -33.25 18.50 -1.17
N HIS A 58 -33.99 19.42 -0.54
CA HIS A 58 -34.83 19.08 0.61
C HIS A 58 -35.88 18.03 0.26
N SER A 59 -36.47 18.14 -0.93
CA SER A 59 -37.53 17.24 -1.41
C SER A 59 -37.00 15.84 -1.70
N ALA A 60 -35.73 15.71 -2.12
CA ALA A 60 -35.10 14.42 -2.38
C ALA A 60 -35.06 13.53 -1.12
N PHE A 61 -34.80 14.09 0.07
CA PHE A 61 -34.81 13.35 1.34
C PHE A 61 -36.20 12.84 1.76
N GLN A 62 -37.27 13.36 1.16
CA GLN A 62 -38.64 12.91 1.42
C GLN A 62 -39.16 11.99 0.31
N SER A 63 -38.69 12.20 -0.92
CA SER A 63 -39.23 11.55 -2.12
C SER A 63 -38.57 10.21 -2.44
N PHE A 64 -37.32 10.02 -2.02
CA PHE A 64 -36.54 8.82 -2.28
C PHE A 64 -36.22 8.08 -0.98
N PRO A 65 -36.16 6.73 -1.02
CA PRO A 65 -35.72 5.95 0.14
C PRO A 65 -34.26 6.26 0.46
N ALA A 66 -33.87 6.06 1.71
CA ALA A 66 -32.47 6.13 2.11
C ALA A 66 -31.66 4.99 1.48
N MET A 67 -30.35 5.21 1.26
CA MET A 67 -29.41 4.22 0.74
C MET A 67 -29.58 2.86 1.44
N GLN A 68 -29.67 2.89 2.77
CA GLN A 68 -30.01 1.72 3.57
C GLN A 68 -31.50 1.71 3.91
N SER A 69 -32.24 0.89 3.17
CA SER A 69 -33.65 0.58 3.39
C SER A 69 -33.92 -0.87 2.97
N GLU A 70 -35.13 -1.37 3.23
CA GLU A 70 -35.51 -2.72 2.82
C GLU A 70 -35.49 -2.85 1.28
N GLY A 71 -34.76 -3.83 0.77
CA GLY A 71 -34.62 -4.06 -0.68
C GLY A 71 -33.70 -3.09 -1.42
N THR A 72 -32.90 -2.27 -0.71
CA THR A 72 -31.85 -1.44 -1.32
C THR A 72 -30.45 -1.98 -0.99
N ALA A 73 -29.52 -1.12 -0.55
CA ALA A 73 -28.16 -1.52 -0.23
C ALA A 73 -27.95 -1.67 1.28
N ARG A 74 -26.98 -2.50 1.67
CA ARG A 74 -26.50 -2.67 3.04
C ARG A 74 -25.19 -1.92 3.20
N VAL A 75 -25.18 -0.90 4.06
CA VAL A 75 -23.98 -0.08 4.30
C VAL A 75 -23.40 -0.49 5.65
N CYS A 76 -22.16 -0.95 5.67
CA CYS A 76 -21.54 -1.64 6.79
C CYS A 76 -20.20 -1.00 7.18
N SER A 77 -19.89 -1.08 8.47
CA SER A 77 -18.55 -0.84 9.02
C SER A 77 -18.14 -2.05 9.89
N THR A 78 -16.86 -2.13 10.21
CA THR A 78 -16.30 -3.10 11.15
C THR A 78 -15.57 -2.39 12.29
N ASN A 79 -14.96 -3.17 13.18
CA ASN A 79 -14.17 -2.66 14.29
C ASN A 79 -12.82 -2.11 13.81
N PRO A 80 -12.28 -1.07 14.45
CA PRO A 80 -10.91 -0.64 14.19
C PRO A 80 -9.92 -1.73 14.59
N LEU A 81 -8.85 -1.86 13.81
CA LEU A 81 -7.71 -2.69 14.17
C LEU A 81 -6.70 -1.82 14.93
N ASN A 82 -6.36 -2.23 16.15
CA ASN A 82 -5.23 -1.64 16.88
C ASN A 82 -4.01 -2.54 16.61
N ALA A 83 -2.94 -2.00 16.01
CA ALA A 83 -1.67 -2.66 15.63
C ALA A 83 -1.51 -3.12 14.17
N ASP A 84 -1.70 -2.21 13.22
CA ASP A 84 -1.46 -2.39 11.78
C ASP A 84 -0.07 -2.95 11.45
N PHE A 85 0.96 -2.54 12.19
CA PHE A 85 2.33 -3.00 11.93
C PHE A 85 2.47 -4.53 12.02
N ARG A 86 1.72 -5.17 12.91
CA ARG A 86 1.75 -6.62 13.15
C ARG A 86 0.89 -7.41 12.18
N PHE A 87 -0.31 -6.95 11.86
CA PHE A 87 -1.31 -7.79 11.18
C PHE A 87 -1.60 -7.40 9.73
N ILE A 88 -1.07 -6.28 9.25
CA ILE A 88 -1.24 -5.82 7.86
C ILE A 88 0.07 -5.96 7.11
N ARG A 89 0.04 -6.36 5.85
CA ARG A 89 1.18 -6.31 4.92
C ARG A 89 0.77 -5.64 3.61
N LEU A 90 1.74 -5.25 2.79
CA LEU A 90 1.49 -5.02 1.36
C LEU A 90 1.36 -6.37 0.65
N TRP A 91 0.54 -6.46 -0.40
CA TRP A 91 0.20 -7.75 -1.03
C TRP A 91 1.41 -8.51 -1.61
N TRP A 92 2.52 -7.81 -1.85
CA TRP A 92 3.78 -8.39 -2.32
C TRP A 92 4.78 -8.74 -1.21
N GLU A 93 4.49 -8.48 0.07
CA GLU A 93 5.39 -8.89 1.16
C GLU A 93 5.30 -10.40 1.45
N PRO A 94 4.11 -10.99 1.67
CA PRO A 94 4.00 -12.41 2.00
C PRO A 94 4.36 -13.31 0.82
N GLU A 95 4.65 -14.57 1.13
CA GLU A 95 4.75 -15.63 0.14
C GLU A 95 3.46 -15.72 -0.69
N GLN A 96 3.60 -15.85 -2.00
CA GLN A 96 2.48 -15.75 -2.94
C GLN A 96 1.42 -16.83 -2.71
N GLU A 97 1.81 -18.03 -2.26
CA GLU A 97 0.88 -19.11 -1.92
C GLU A 97 0.02 -18.78 -0.69
N LYS A 98 0.52 -17.94 0.23
CA LYS A 98 -0.21 -17.50 1.43
C LYS A 98 -1.16 -16.34 1.14
N VAL A 99 -0.93 -15.57 0.06
CA VAL A 99 -1.84 -14.53 -0.39
C VAL A 99 -3.16 -15.16 -0.84
N LYS A 100 -4.27 -14.62 -0.35
CA LYS A 100 -5.63 -15.18 -0.40
C LYS A 100 -5.87 -16.45 0.43
N ALA A 101 -4.89 -17.09 1.04
CA ALA A 101 -5.16 -18.18 1.97
C ALA A 101 -5.27 -17.62 3.39
N ASP A 102 -4.14 -17.10 3.85
CA ASP A 102 -3.92 -16.54 5.18
C ASP A 102 -3.85 -15.01 5.12
N TRP A 103 -3.35 -14.45 4.02
CA TRP A 103 -3.30 -13.00 3.82
C TRP A 103 -4.41 -12.54 2.87
N ARG A 104 -5.48 -11.98 3.43
CA ARG A 104 -6.67 -11.56 2.67
C ARG A 104 -6.62 -10.08 2.30
N PRO A 105 -6.96 -9.65 1.06
CA PRO A 105 -7.04 -8.24 0.72
C PRO A 105 -7.90 -7.45 1.72
N TRP A 106 -7.41 -6.29 2.13
CA TRP A 106 -7.97 -5.49 3.21
C TRP A 106 -8.23 -4.06 2.75
N ALA A 107 -9.50 -3.70 2.54
CA ALA A 107 -9.92 -2.36 2.18
C ALA A 107 -9.79 -1.41 3.38
N LYS A 108 -8.60 -0.82 3.56
CA LYS A 108 -8.27 0.09 4.67
C LYS A 108 -8.69 1.56 4.42
N GLY A 109 -9.51 1.82 3.41
CA GLY A 109 -9.71 3.18 2.89
C GLY A 109 -8.63 3.49 1.86
N GLY A 110 -7.83 4.53 2.09
CA GLY A 110 -6.76 4.99 1.18
C GLY A 110 -7.11 6.25 0.38
N ALA A 111 -6.26 6.63 -0.56
CA ALA A 111 -6.41 7.85 -1.35
C ALA A 111 -7.74 7.95 -2.12
N PHE A 112 -8.13 9.17 -2.50
CA PHE A 112 -9.30 9.43 -3.35
C PHE A 112 -9.18 8.72 -4.71
N SER A 113 -10.16 7.89 -5.05
CA SER A 113 -10.31 7.38 -6.41
C SER A 113 -11.70 6.79 -6.59
N ALA A 114 -12.52 7.44 -7.43
CA ALA A 114 -13.84 6.93 -7.80
C ALA A 114 -13.73 5.71 -8.74
N TYR A 115 -14.72 4.82 -8.67
CA TYR A 115 -14.91 3.61 -9.49
C TYR A 115 -13.89 2.50 -9.26
N TYR A 116 -12.58 2.79 -9.27
CA TYR A 116 -11.50 1.81 -9.15
C TYR A 116 -10.47 2.22 -8.09
N TYR A 117 -9.95 1.23 -7.34
CA TYR A 117 -8.81 1.40 -6.44
C TYR A 117 -8.09 0.05 -6.26
N ASP A 118 -6.77 0.04 -6.46
CA ASP A 118 -5.94 -1.12 -6.17
C ASP A 118 -5.74 -1.27 -4.65
N ILE A 119 -6.38 -2.30 -4.07
CA ILE A 119 -6.27 -2.60 -2.64
C ILE A 119 -4.92 -3.27 -2.40
N HIS A 120 -3.93 -2.47 -2.08
CA HIS A 120 -2.54 -2.90 -1.94
C HIS A 120 -2.21 -3.52 -0.57
N THR A 121 -3.11 -3.45 0.41
CA THR A 121 -2.94 -4.02 1.75
C THR A 121 -3.64 -5.38 1.89
N VAL A 122 -3.02 -6.29 2.64
CA VAL A 122 -3.56 -7.57 3.05
C VAL A 122 -3.52 -7.71 4.57
N ILE A 123 -4.48 -8.43 5.16
CA ILE A 123 -4.55 -8.70 6.60
C ILE A 123 -4.37 -10.20 6.88
N ASN A 124 -3.68 -10.54 7.96
CA ASN A 124 -3.53 -11.93 8.40
C ASN A 124 -4.84 -12.46 8.99
N TRP A 125 -5.49 -13.36 8.26
CA TRP A 125 -6.78 -13.97 8.53
C TRP A 125 -6.63 -15.42 8.99
N SER A 126 -7.28 -15.77 10.10
CA SER A 126 -7.36 -17.15 10.58
C SER A 126 -8.68 -17.78 10.12
N ASN A 127 -8.58 -18.75 9.22
CA ASN A 127 -9.73 -19.52 8.74
C ASN A 127 -10.38 -20.35 9.88
N SER A 128 -9.59 -20.90 10.80
CA SER A 128 -10.12 -21.65 11.95
C SER A 128 -10.91 -20.75 12.90
N ARG A 129 -10.37 -19.56 13.22
CA ARG A 129 -11.00 -18.62 14.15
C ARG A 129 -12.09 -17.75 13.50
N HIS A 130 -12.19 -17.74 12.18
CA HIS A 130 -13.08 -16.85 11.40
C HIS A 130 -12.90 -15.37 11.79
N THR A 131 -11.64 -14.97 12.00
CA THR A 131 -11.25 -13.60 12.36
C THR A 131 -9.79 -13.35 12.00
N TYR A 132 -9.34 -12.09 11.96
CA TYR A 132 -7.92 -11.78 11.83
C TYR A 132 -7.17 -12.09 13.14
N LEU A 133 -5.91 -12.54 13.07
CA LEU A 133 -5.17 -13.10 14.22
C LEU A 133 -5.14 -12.15 15.44
N GLY A 134 -5.13 -10.84 15.19
CA GLY A 134 -5.11 -9.80 16.22
C GLY A 134 -6.44 -9.45 16.87
N PHE A 135 -7.56 -10.02 16.42
CA PHE A 135 -8.85 -9.69 16.98
C PHE A 135 -9.11 -10.45 18.28
N THR A 136 -9.32 -9.70 19.35
CA THR A 136 -9.78 -10.21 20.65
C THR A 136 -11.01 -9.43 21.16
N GLY A 137 -11.60 -8.57 20.32
CA GLY A 137 -12.63 -7.60 20.68
C GLY A 137 -12.06 -6.31 21.26
N THR A 138 -12.81 -5.68 22.16
CA THR A 138 -12.40 -4.47 22.89
C THR A 138 -12.09 -4.83 24.34
N ALA A 139 -11.27 -4.02 25.02
CA ALA A 139 -10.90 -4.27 26.42
C ALA A 139 -12.11 -4.47 27.35
N ASN A 140 -13.22 -3.77 27.08
CA ASN A 140 -14.45 -3.84 27.88
C ASN A 140 -15.50 -4.82 27.32
N ARG A 141 -15.30 -5.30 26.10
CA ARG A 141 -16.19 -6.25 25.42
C ARG A 141 -15.34 -7.15 24.53
N PRO A 142 -14.78 -8.23 25.09
CA PRO A 142 -14.17 -9.30 24.29
C PRO A 142 -15.21 -9.79 23.29
N LEU A 143 -14.80 -9.90 22.04
CA LEU A 143 -15.62 -10.38 20.94
C LEU A 143 -14.84 -11.47 20.24
N GLU A 144 -15.52 -12.56 19.89
CA GLU A 144 -14.91 -13.64 19.11
C GLU A 144 -14.80 -13.27 17.64
N ARG A 145 -15.70 -12.40 17.15
CA ARG A 145 -15.79 -12.02 15.74
C ARG A 145 -15.97 -10.52 15.53
N PRO A 146 -15.37 -9.96 14.47
CA PRO A 146 -15.59 -8.56 14.10
C PRO A 146 -17.05 -8.30 13.75
N ALA A 147 -17.47 -7.03 13.89
CA ALA A 147 -18.75 -6.59 13.38
C ALA A 147 -18.82 -6.78 11.86
N SER A 148 -20.00 -7.12 11.37
CA SER A 148 -20.28 -7.30 9.94
C SER A 148 -19.47 -8.41 9.26
N VAL A 149 -18.90 -9.35 10.01
CA VAL A 149 -18.09 -10.48 9.49
C VAL A 149 -18.83 -11.31 8.43
N GLN A 150 -20.17 -11.38 8.49
CA GLN A 150 -21.01 -12.08 7.51
C GLN A 150 -20.97 -11.45 6.10
N TYR A 151 -20.45 -10.23 5.98
CA TYR A 151 -20.26 -9.54 4.70
C TYR A 151 -18.84 -9.61 4.17
N PHE A 152 -17.89 -10.15 4.95
CA PHE A 152 -16.52 -10.32 4.47
C PHE A 152 -16.48 -11.27 3.27
N PHE A 153 -15.54 -11.03 2.37
CA PHE A 153 -15.32 -11.78 1.12
C PHE A 153 -16.40 -11.60 0.04
N ARG A 154 -17.51 -10.92 0.32
CA ARG A 154 -18.51 -10.58 -0.69
C ARG A 154 -18.04 -9.41 -1.58
N PRO A 155 -18.41 -9.38 -2.86
CA PRO A 155 -18.19 -8.19 -3.69
C PRO A 155 -19.06 -7.04 -3.17
N GLY A 156 -18.56 -5.81 -3.28
CA GLY A 156 -19.28 -4.64 -2.82
C GLY A 156 -18.64 -3.34 -3.31
N LEU A 157 -19.12 -2.21 -2.82
CA LEU A 157 -18.42 -0.93 -2.98
C LEU A 157 -17.73 -0.56 -1.68
N THR A 158 -16.59 0.12 -1.75
CA THR A 158 -15.94 0.73 -0.59
C THR A 158 -15.64 2.20 -0.85
N TRP A 159 -15.43 2.97 0.21
CA TRP A 159 -14.98 4.36 0.12
C TRP A 159 -14.06 4.67 1.30
N PRO A 160 -13.12 5.62 1.12
CA PRO A 160 -12.30 6.09 2.23
C PRO A 160 -13.14 6.99 3.13
N ARG A 161 -13.21 6.66 4.42
CA ARG A 161 -13.99 7.42 5.40
C ARG A 161 -13.49 8.87 5.55
N ARG A 162 -12.19 9.11 5.36
CA ARG A 162 -11.54 10.42 5.45
C ARG A 162 -10.60 10.60 4.25
N THR A 163 -10.87 11.60 3.43
CA THR A 163 -10.11 11.91 2.20
C THR A 163 -10.51 13.29 1.67
N SER A 164 -9.88 13.75 0.60
CA SER A 164 -10.17 15.01 -0.12
C SER A 164 -11.52 15.08 -0.87
N GLY A 165 -12.44 14.12 -0.64
CA GLY A 165 -13.77 14.12 -1.26
C GLY A 165 -14.40 12.72 -1.35
N LEU A 166 -15.71 12.66 -1.61
CA LEU A 166 -16.42 11.38 -1.68
C LEU A 166 -16.01 10.59 -2.94
N SER A 167 -15.50 9.37 -2.75
CA SER A 167 -15.11 8.48 -3.85
C SER A 167 -15.47 7.03 -3.55
N PHE A 168 -16.57 6.56 -4.13
CA PHE A 168 -16.95 5.15 -4.06
C PHE A 168 -16.22 4.38 -5.15
N ARG A 169 -15.67 3.23 -4.80
CA ARG A 169 -14.99 2.33 -5.73
C ARG A 169 -15.42 0.89 -5.52
N VAL A 170 -15.17 0.09 -6.52
CA VAL A 170 -15.34 -1.35 -6.47
C VAL A 170 -14.44 -1.96 -5.38
N MET A 171 -15.05 -2.81 -4.55
CA MET A 171 -14.38 -3.74 -3.64
C MET A 171 -14.61 -5.15 -4.18
N PRO A 172 -13.57 -5.79 -4.78
CA PRO A 172 -13.75 -7.10 -5.37
C PRO A 172 -14.06 -8.19 -4.34
N ARG A 173 -14.63 -9.32 -4.79
CA ARG A 173 -14.85 -10.48 -3.92
C ARG A 173 -13.53 -10.98 -3.33
N GLY A 174 -13.58 -11.64 -2.18
CA GLY A 174 -12.40 -12.08 -1.44
C GLY A 174 -11.74 -11.00 -0.57
N CYS A 175 -12.21 -9.74 -0.64
CA CYS A 175 -11.74 -8.66 0.23
C CYS A 175 -12.43 -8.68 1.60
N ILE A 176 -11.72 -8.16 2.60
CA ILE A 176 -12.26 -7.78 3.91
C ILE A 176 -12.18 -6.25 4.01
N PHE A 177 -13.13 -5.60 4.67
CA PHE A 177 -13.17 -4.14 4.80
C PHE A 177 -12.88 -3.67 6.22
N ALA A 178 -12.28 -2.48 6.34
CA ALA A 178 -11.90 -1.84 7.61
C ALA A 178 -12.91 -0.80 8.08
N ASP A 179 -12.77 -0.28 9.30
CA ASP A 179 -13.57 0.85 9.78
C ASP A 179 -13.29 2.15 8.99
N LYS A 180 -12.05 2.33 8.51
CA LYS A 180 -11.62 3.45 7.65
C LYS A 180 -11.95 3.25 6.16
N GLY A 181 -12.30 2.02 5.77
CA GLY A 181 -12.74 1.66 4.43
C GLY A 181 -14.05 0.88 4.49
N PRO A 182 -15.15 1.46 4.96
CA PRO A 182 -16.46 0.80 5.06
C PRO A 182 -16.97 0.32 3.70
N ALA A 183 -18.04 -0.48 3.70
CA ALA A 183 -18.52 -1.16 2.50
C ALA A 183 -20.04 -1.05 2.27
N ILE A 184 -20.45 -1.13 1.01
CA ILE A 184 -21.84 -1.23 0.55
C ILE A 184 -22.01 -2.57 -0.16
N PHE A 185 -23.08 -3.30 0.18
CA PHE A 185 -23.48 -4.57 -0.44
C PHE A 185 -24.91 -4.50 -0.96
N VAL A 186 -25.25 -5.38 -1.90
CA VAL A 186 -26.63 -5.64 -2.33
C VAL A 186 -26.98 -7.09 -2.01
N ASP A 187 -28.25 -7.40 -1.81
CA ASP A 187 -28.65 -8.71 -1.26
C ASP A 187 -28.29 -9.89 -2.18
N ASP A 188 -28.24 -9.69 -3.50
CA ASP A 188 -27.95 -10.71 -4.51
C ASP A 188 -26.52 -10.67 -5.07
N ASP A 189 -25.65 -9.81 -4.53
CA ASP A 189 -24.29 -9.56 -5.04
C ASP A 189 -24.23 -9.20 -6.55
N SER A 190 -25.32 -8.66 -7.12
CA SER A 190 -25.40 -8.32 -8.53
C SER A 190 -24.38 -7.24 -8.94
N THR A 191 -23.52 -7.59 -9.90
CA THR A 191 -22.54 -6.67 -10.51
C THR A 191 -23.23 -5.46 -11.13
N GLU A 192 -24.36 -5.67 -11.82
CA GLU A 192 -25.10 -4.59 -12.46
C GLU A 192 -25.66 -3.61 -11.42
N SER A 193 -26.23 -4.12 -10.34
CA SER A 193 -26.78 -3.31 -9.25
C SER A 193 -25.68 -2.52 -8.53
N LEU A 194 -24.56 -3.17 -8.18
CA LEU A 194 -23.44 -2.51 -7.53
C LEU A 194 -22.82 -1.40 -8.39
N LEU A 195 -22.63 -1.64 -9.69
CA LEU A 195 -22.09 -0.62 -10.60
C LEU A 195 -23.06 0.55 -10.80
N ALA A 196 -24.36 0.28 -10.91
CA ALA A 196 -25.36 1.34 -11.01
C ALA A 196 -25.42 2.20 -9.73
N ILE A 197 -25.34 1.59 -8.55
CA ILE A 197 -25.19 2.31 -7.28
C ILE A 197 -23.88 3.10 -7.27
N SER A 198 -22.78 2.55 -7.79
CA SER A 198 -21.49 3.25 -7.89
C SER A 198 -21.58 4.51 -8.75
N SER A 199 -22.30 4.48 -9.88
CA SER A 199 -22.57 5.68 -10.70
C SER A 199 -23.32 6.74 -9.92
N ILE A 200 -24.41 6.38 -9.24
CA ILE A 200 -25.17 7.33 -8.43
C ILE A 200 -24.28 7.90 -7.33
N ALA A 201 -23.60 7.05 -6.57
CA ALA A 201 -22.82 7.44 -5.40
C ALA A 201 -21.61 8.34 -5.73
N ASN A 202 -21.10 8.27 -6.96
CA ASN A 202 -20.04 9.15 -7.45
C ASN A 202 -20.56 10.38 -8.21
N SER A 203 -21.87 10.50 -8.43
CA SER A 203 -22.48 11.63 -9.14
C SER A 203 -22.40 12.93 -8.35
N THR A 204 -22.52 14.05 -9.09
CA THR A 204 -22.60 15.39 -8.52
C THR A 204 -23.80 15.54 -7.58
N VAL A 205 -24.95 14.98 -7.94
CA VAL A 205 -26.17 15.04 -7.10
C VAL A 205 -25.99 14.32 -5.77
N PHE A 206 -25.43 13.11 -5.79
CA PHE A 206 -25.25 12.35 -4.56
C PHE A 206 -24.25 13.00 -3.61
N LYS A 207 -23.14 13.53 -4.14
CA LYS A 207 -22.17 14.31 -3.37
C LYS A 207 -22.84 15.51 -2.69
N LEU A 208 -23.65 16.25 -3.43
CA LEU A 208 -24.40 17.39 -2.89
C LEU A 208 -25.36 16.97 -1.76
N LEU A 209 -26.04 15.83 -1.87
CA LEU A 209 -26.89 15.29 -0.80
C LEU A 209 -26.09 14.92 0.45
N VAL A 210 -24.91 14.33 0.29
CA VAL A 210 -24.00 14.02 1.41
C VAL A 210 -23.49 15.30 2.08
N GLU A 211 -23.03 16.27 1.31
CA GLU A 211 -22.53 17.56 1.82
C GLU A 211 -23.62 18.36 2.54
N THR A 212 -24.85 18.33 2.02
CA THR A 212 -26.02 18.99 2.62
C THR A 212 -26.30 18.46 4.04
N GLN A 213 -26.16 17.16 4.26
CA GLN A 213 -26.32 16.54 5.59
C GLN A 213 -25.21 16.94 6.56
N LEU A 214 -23.98 17.15 6.06
CA LEU A 214 -22.85 17.55 6.89
C LEU A 214 -22.93 19.01 7.34
N ALA A 215 -23.50 19.89 6.51
CA ALA A 215 -23.67 21.33 6.76
C ALA A 215 -22.41 22.06 7.27
N ARG A 216 -21.22 21.53 6.94
CA ARG A 216 -19.91 22.02 7.37
C ARG A 216 -19.07 22.28 6.13
N THR A 217 -18.55 23.49 6.02
CA THR A 217 -17.83 23.97 4.84
C THR A 217 -16.30 23.98 5.02
N GLU A 218 -15.78 23.65 6.21
CA GLU A 218 -14.36 23.95 6.55
C GLU A 218 -13.60 22.91 7.41
N LEU A 219 -14.23 21.82 7.89
CA LEU A 219 -13.53 20.78 8.69
C LEU A 219 -13.47 19.46 7.92
N ALA A 220 -12.39 18.70 8.11
CA ALA A 220 -12.14 17.39 7.49
C ALA A 220 -13.43 16.56 7.40
N GLN A 221 -13.87 16.27 6.17
CA GLN A 221 -15.10 15.52 5.92
C GLN A 221 -14.87 14.07 6.32
N SER A 222 -15.60 13.61 7.34
CA SER A 222 -15.68 12.20 7.71
C SER A 222 -16.98 11.64 7.11
N PHE A 223 -16.86 10.86 6.05
CA PHE A 223 -17.98 10.20 5.36
C PHE A 223 -18.43 8.96 6.14
N GLU A 224 -18.98 9.19 7.33
CA GLU A 224 -19.38 8.15 8.27
C GLU A 224 -20.47 7.23 7.69
N VAL A 225 -20.51 5.98 8.14
CA VAL A 225 -21.51 5.01 7.66
C VAL A 225 -22.94 5.47 7.90
N GLY A 226 -23.24 6.05 9.06
CA GLY A 226 -24.59 6.55 9.36
C GLY A 226 -25.05 7.67 8.43
N LEU A 227 -24.11 8.50 7.95
CA LEU A 227 -24.37 9.54 6.95
C LEU A 227 -24.75 8.91 5.62
N ILE A 228 -23.92 7.98 5.12
CA ILE A 228 -24.16 7.31 3.84
C ILE A 228 -25.45 6.48 3.87
N GLN A 229 -25.76 5.83 5.00
CA GLN A 229 -27.00 5.07 5.19
C GLN A 229 -28.26 5.92 4.96
N GLN A 230 -28.21 7.20 5.35
CA GLN A 230 -29.35 8.12 5.31
C GLN A 230 -29.45 8.91 4.00
N THR A 231 -28.41 8.91 3.17
CA THR A 231 -28.41 9.62 1.89
C THR A 231 -29.45 9.01 0.92
N PRO A 232 -30.30 9.81 0.26
CA PRO A 232 -31.36 9.30 -0.61
C PRO A 232 -30.82 8.59 -1.84
N LEU A 233 -31.42 7.46 -2.20
CA LEU A 233 -31.08 6.64 -3.37
C LEU A 233 -32.34 6.43 -4.24
N PRO A 234 -32.35 6.87 -5.51
CA PRO A 234 -33.50 6.71 -6.38
C PRO A 234 -33.70 5.24 -6.73
N LYS A 235 -34.97 4.84 -6.91
CA LYS A 235 -35.30 3.52 -7.43
C LYS A 235 -34.95 3.48 -8.91
N LEU A 236 -34.19 2.47 -9.32
CA LEU A 236 -33.77 2.29 -10.70
C LEU A 236 -34.70 1.34 -11.44
N ASP A 237 -35.07 1.71 -12.66
CA ASP A 237 -35.65 0.78 -13.62
C ASP A 237 -34.55 -0.04 -14.32
N ILE A 238 -34.94 -1.12 -14.99
CA ILE A 238 -33.99 -2.03 -15.65
C ILE A 238 -33.11 -1.29 -16.68
N LYS A 239 -33.66 -0.30 -17.37
CA LYS A 239 -32.95 0.46 -18.41
C LYS A 239 -31.88 1.35 -17.81
N SER A 240 -32.20 2.07 -16.74
CA SER A 240 -31.29 2.97 -16.04
C SER A 240 -30.21 2.17 -15.31
N THR A 241 -30.56 1.06 -14.67
CA THR A 241 -29.59 0.13 -14.06
C THR A 241 -28.55 -0.32 -15.08
N LYS A 242 -28.98 -0.83 -16.24
CA LYS A 242 -28.06 -1.29 -17.29
C LYS A 242 -27.17 -0.15 -17.79
N ARG A 243 -27.75 1.02 -18.08
CA ARG A 243 -27.00 2.14 -18.63
C ARG A 243 -25.96 2.68 -17.65
N LEU A 244 -26.34 2.91 -16.39
CA LEU A 244 -25.42 3.37 -15.35
C LEU A 244 -24.33 2.31 -15.09
N SER A 245 -24.71 1.04 -14.99
CA SER A 245 -23.77 -0.06 -14.83
C SER A 245 -22.71 -0.09 -15.95
N SER A 246 -23.12 0.01 -17.22
CA SER A 246 -22.17 0.04 -18.34
C SER A 246 -21.22 1.24 -18.28
N LEU A 247 -21.71 2.42 -17.88
CA LEU A 247 -20.88 3.62 -17.73
C LEU A 247 -19.87 3.48 -16.58
N ALA A 248 -20.29 2.98 -15.42
CA ALA A 248 -19.40 2.71 -14.30
C ALA A 248 -18.38 1.61 -14.60
N TRP A 249 -18.79 0.54 -15.30
CA TRP A 249 -17.87 -0.49 -15.79
C TRP A 249 -16.78 0.12 -16.66
N ARG A 250 -17.15 0.99 -17.60
CA ARG A 250 -16.19 1.64 -18.51
C ARG A 250 -15.26 2.59 -17.75
N ALA A 251 -15.79 3.37 -16.81
CA ALA A 251 -14.99 4.24 -15.95
C ALA A 251 -14.00 3.44 -15.09
N TRP A 252 -14.42 2.28 -14.57
CA TRP A 252 -13.55 1.33 -13.87
C TRP A 252 -12.46 0.77 -14.79
N SER A 253 -12.82 0.31 -15.99
CA SER A 253 -11.90 -0.26 -16.98
C SER A 253 -10.79 0.72 -17.38
N ILE A 254 -11.14 1.99 -17.61
CA ILE A 254 -10.15 3.06 -17.91
C ILE A 254 -9.12 3.17 -16.78
N LYS A 255 -9.56 3.21 -15.53
CA LYS A 255 -8.67 3.35 -14.36
C LYS A 255 -7.84 2.11 -14.10
N ASN A 256 -8.44 0.92 -14.18
CA ASN A 256 -7.73 -0.35 -14.09
C ASN A 256 -6.63 -0.46 -15.16
N ARG A 257 -6.93 -0.04 -16.40
CA ARG A 257 -5.94 0.02 -17.48
C ARG A 257 -4.82 1.02 -17.20
N ASN A 258 -5.11 2.19 -16.64
CA ASN A 258 -4.08 3.16 -16.25
C ASN A 258 -3.14 2.61 -15.17
N ASP A 259 -3.65 1.75 -14.28
CA ASP A 259 -2.87 1.06 -13.26
C ASP A 259 -1.96 -0.05 -13.82
N SER A 260 -2.16 -0.48 -15.08
CA SER A 260 -1.36 -1.55 -15.69
C SER A 260 0.11 -1.22 -15.95
N ILE A 261 0.53 0.02 -15.68
CA ILE A 261 1.92 0.47 -15.71
C ILE A 261 2.54 0.66 -14.33
N GLU A 262 1.76 0.49 -13.25
CA GLU A 262 2.25 0.59 -11.87
C GLU A 262 2.72 -0.77 -11.38
N GLU A 263 4.03 -0.94 -11.21
CA GLU A 263 4.69 -2.22 -10.91
C GLU A 263 4.15 -2.91 -9.64
N THR A 264 3.64 -2.12 -8.71
CA THR A 264 3.09 -2.58 -7.43
C THR A 264 1.58 -2.85 -7.46
N SER A 265 0.91 -2.66 -8.60
CA SER A 265 -0.52 -2.89 -8.77
C SER A 265 -0.82 -4.35 -9.13
N HIS A 266 -1.98 -4.86 -8.71
CA HIS A 266 -2.46 -6.16 -9.19
C HIS A 266 -2.72 -6.16 -10.71
N ALA A 267 -3.00 -5.00 -11.29
CA ALA A 267 -3.25 -4.83 -12.72
C ALA A 267 -1.98 -4.73 -13.58
N TYR A 268 -0.78 -4.76 -12.98
CA TYR A 268 0.47 -4.52 -13.70
C TYR A 268 0.69 -5.51 -14.87
N ILE A 269 0.99 -4.96 -16.06
CA ILE A 269 1.25 -5.74 -17.28
C ILE A 269 2.65 -5.43 -17.82
N LEU A 270 2.98 -4.16 -18.07
CA LEU A 270 4.26 -3.73 -18.65
C LEU A 270 4.58 -2.30 -18.20
N PRO A 271 5.86 -1.89 -18.15
CA PRO A 271 6.23 -0.51 -17.89
C PRO A 271 5.69 0.41 -18.99
N LYS A 272 5.44 1.69 -18.66
CA LYS A 272 4.88 2.68 -19.60
C LYS A 272 5.60 2.73 -20.95
N ALA A 273 6.92 2.58 -20.98
CA ALA A 273 7.73 2.56 -22.19
C ALA A 273 7.38 1.43 -23.17
N LEU A 274 6.80 0.32 -22.69
CA LEU A 274 6.48 -0.87 -23.47
C LEU A 274 4.97 -1.16 -23.55
N ARG A 275 4.14 -0.44 -22.80
CA ARG A 275 2.72 -0.74 -22.64
C ARG A 275 1.92 -0.69 -23.95
N SER A 276 2.29 0.21 -24.86
CA SER A 276 1.66 0.36 -26.18
C SER A 276 1.90 -0.82 -27.14
N ARG A 277 2.85 -1.70 -26.83
CA ARG A 277 3.11 -2.92 -27.64
C ARG A 277 1.98 -3.94 -27.54
N LEU A 278 1.17 -3.86 -26.49
CA LEU A 278 0.02 -4.74 -26.25
C LEU A 278 -1.31 -4.11 -26.68
N GLY A 279 -1.26 -3.07 -27.52
CA GLY A 279 -2.44 -2.34 -28.02
C GLY A 279 -2.51 -0.89 -27.53
N ASP A 280 -3.59 -0.22 -27.90
CA ASP A 280 -3.78 1.21 -27.64
C ASP A 280 -3.75 1.54 -26.15
N PHE A 281 -2.75 2.31 -25.76
CA PHE A 281 -2.56 2.83 -24.41
C PHE A 281 -2.24 4.32 -24.47
N ASP A 282 -3.30 5.11 -24.33
CA ASP A 282 -3.22 6.56 -24.27
C ASP A 282 -3.98 7.06 -23.02
N PRO A 283 -3.26 7.30 -21.92
CA PRO A 283 -3.86 7.81 -20.68
C PRO A 283 -4.51 9.19 -20.84
N GLU A 284 -4.04 10.02 -21.78
CA GLU A 284 -4.59 11.37 -21.98
C GLU A 284 -5.95 11.30 -22.67
N SER A 285 -6.05 10.54 -23.77
CA SER A 285 -7.35 10.29 -24.41
C SER A 285 -8.32 9.55 -23.47
N ALA A 286 -7.82 8.63 -22.65
CA ALA A 286 -8.63 7.92 -21.67
C ALA A 286 -9.18 8.83 -20.56
N ASP A 287 -8.44 9.87 -20.16
CA ASP A 287 -8.93 10.88 -19.20
C ASP A 287 -10.07 11.74 -19.80
N VAL A 288 -9.97 12.09 -21.08
CA VAL A 288 -11.05 12.78 -21.79
C VAL A 288 -12.31 11.91 -21.86
N GLU A 289 -12.17 10.63 -22.21
CA GLU A 289 -13.27 9.67 -22.20
C GLU A 289 -13.89 9.55 -20.80
N TYR A 290 -13.06 9.41 -19.76
CA TYR A 290 -13.51 9.32 -18.38
C TYR A 290 -14.35 10.52 -17.93
N LYS A 291 -13.94 11.74 -18.30
CA LYS A 291 -14.71 12.97 -18.02
C LYS A 291 -16.06 12.96 -18.73
N ALA A 292 -16.10 12.58 -20.01
CA ALA A 292 -17.34 12.47 -20.76
C ALA A 292 -18.30 11.39 -20.20
N LEU A 293 -17.76 10.28 -19.67
CA LEU A 293 -18.55 9.27 -18.98
C LEU A 293 -19.16 9.84 -17.68
N GLN A 294 -18.38 10.61 -16.93
CA GLN A 294 -18.87 11.25 -15.71
C GLN A 294 -19.99 12.25 -15.99
N GLU A 295 -19.87 13.05 -17.06
CA GLU A 295 -20.94 13.98 -17.50
C GLU A 295 -22.23 13.23 -17.85
N GLN A 296 -22.12 12.13 -18.59
CA GLN A 296 -23.27 11.28 -18.93
C GLN A 296 -23.92 10.64 -17.70
N ILE A 297 -23.12 10.19 -16.73
CA ILE A 297 -23.63 9.68 -15.46
C ILE A 297 -24.39 10.79 -14.74
N ASP A 298 -23.81 11.99 -14.63
CA ASP A 298 -24.44 13.10 -13.95
C ASP A 298 -25.76 13.51 -14.62
N ASP A 299 -25.82 13.56 -15.95
CA ASP A 299 -27.08 13.87 -16.67
C ASP A 299 -28.19 12.86 -16.37
N ILE A 300 -27.89 11.56 -16.41
CA ILE A 300 -28.86 10.51 -16.07
C ILE A 300 -29.29 10.64 -14.60
N VAL A 301 -28.35 10.90 -13.70
CA VAL A 301 -28.66 10.99 -12.27
C VAL A 301 -29.47 12.25 -11.96
N PHE A 302 -29.20 13.39 -12.60
CA PHE A 302 -30.06 14.57 -12.50
C PHE A 302 -31.50 14.26 -12.91
N GLU A 303 -31.72 13.51 -14.00
CA GLU A 303 -33.05 13.06 -14.42
C GLU A 303 -33.71 12.17 -13.36
N LEU A 304 -32.97 11.19 -12.82
CA LEU A 304 -33.49 10.25 -11.81
C LEU A 304 -33.95 10.95 -10.52
N TYR A 305 -33.24 12.00 -10.10
CA TYR A 305 -33.63 12.80 -8.94
C TYR A 305 -34.66 13.91 -9.28
N GLY A 306 -35.03 14.08 -10.55
CA GLY A 306 -36.03 15.05 -10.99
C GLY A 306 -35.55 16.51 -11.07
N PHE A 307 -34.24 16.74 -11.26
CA PHE A 307 -33.69 18.08 -11.41
C PHE A 307 -34.04 18.68 -12.78
N SER A 308 -34.62 19.88 -12.75
CA SER A 308 -34.89 20.68 -13.94
C SER A 308 -33.60 21.25 -14.54
N GLU A 309 -33.65 21.78 -15.76
CA GLU A 309 -32.51 22.45 -16.38
C GLU A 309 -32.01 23.65 -15.56
N ALA A 310 -32.93 24.37 -14.89
CA ALA A 310 -32.58 25.47 -14.00
C ALA A 310 -31.81 24.98 -12.76
N ASP A 311 -32.26 23.89 -12.13
CA ASP A 311 -31.56 23.30 -10.98
C ASP A 311 -30.16 22.80 -11.39
N ARG A 312 -30.04 22.19 -12.57
CA ARG A 312 -28.74 21.74 -13.12
C ARG A 312 -27.79 22.90 -13.34
N ALA A 313 -28.27 24.01 -13.89
CA ALA A 313 -27.46 25.22 -14.09
C ALA A 313 -26.97 25.81 -12.76
N GLU A 314 -27.82 25.83 -11.73
CA GLU A 314 -27.46 26.29 -10.38
C GLU A 314 -26.39 25.39 -9.73
N VAL A 315 -26.50 24.07 -9.89
CA VAL A 315 -25.51 23.12 -9.37
C VAL A 315 -24.17 23.21 -10.13
N ARG A 316 -24.21 23.44 -11.46
CA ARG A 316 -23.00 23.50 -12.30
C ARG A 316 -22.26 24.84 -12.26
N SER A 317 -22.98 25.95 -12.10
CA SER A 317 -22.42 27.30 -12.27
C SER A 317 -22.89 28.33 -11.24
N GLY A 318 -23.89 27.99 -10.43
CA GLY A 318 -24.45 28.86 -9.42
C GLY A 318 -23.66 28.88 -8.11
N PRO A 319 -24.20 29.55 -7.07
CA PRO A 319 -23.58 29.60 -5.74
C PRO A 319 -23.29 28.21 -5.14
N MET A 320 -24.08 27.20 -5.51
CA MET A 320 -23.89 25.81 -5.11
C MET A 320 -22.62 25.18 -5.73
N ALA A 321 -22.29 25.51 -6.99
CA ALA A 321 -21.09 25.02 -7.66
C ALA A 321 -19.81 25.46 -6.93
N LYS A 322 -19.76 26.73 -6.50
CA LYS A 322 -18.65 27.27 -5.69
C LYS A 322 -18.52 26.62 -4.31
N ILE A 323 -19.57 25.99 -3.80
CA ILE A 323 -19.54 25.25 -2.53
C ILE A 323 -18.96 23.85 -2.76
N ILE A 324 -19.34 23.20 -3.86
CA ILE A 324 -18.79 21.91 -4.29
C ILE A 324 -17.30 22.05 -4.65
N GLU A 325 -16.90 23.12 -5.34
CA GLU A 325 -15.51 23.43 -5.69
C GLU A 325 -14.70 24.04 -4.53
N GLY A 326 -15.37 24.73 -3.60
CA GLY A 326 -14.76 25.48 -2.50
C GLY A 326 -14.33 24.63 -1.31
N VAL A 327 -14.58 23.32 -1.33
CA VAL A 327 -13.92 22.37 -0.44
C VAL A 327 -12.48 22.21 -0.96
N ALA A 328 -11.62 23.18 -0.64
CA ALA A 328 -10.19 23.03 -0.86
C ALA A 328 -9.77 21.68 -0.25
N PRO A 329 -8.87 20.90 -0.89
CA PRO A 329 -8.24 19.76 -0.25
C PRO A 329 -7.59 20.28 1.02
N ILE A 330 -8.25 20.06 2.16
CA ILE A 330 -7.57 20.19 3.43
C ILE A 330 -6.55 19.07 3.37
N ASP A 331 -5.26 19.38 3.55
CA ASP A 331 -4.27 18.39 3.97
C ASP A 331 -4.85 17.77 5.23
N VAL A 332 -5.61 16.70 5.08
CA VAL A 332 -6.16 15.98 6.21
C VAL A 332 -4.93 15.34 6.82
N PRO A 333 -4.47 15.76 8.02
CA PRO A 333 -3.44 15.06 8.72
C PRO A 333 -4.14 13.82 9.29
N ASP A 334 -4.55 12.90 8.43
CA ASP A 334 -4.83 11.55 8.88
C ASP A 334 -3.46 10.90 9.00
N GLU A 335 -3.16 10.39 10.20
CA GLU A 335 -1.99 9.56 10.41
C GLU A 335 -2.05 8.26 9.58
N ASP A 336 -3.06 8.06 8.74
CA ASP A 336 -3.17 6.99 7.74
C ASP A 336 -3.45 7.47 6.31
N ALA A 337 -3.39 8.78 6.02
CA ALA A 337 -3.47 9.25 4.64
C ALA A 337 -2.25 8.71 3.86
N ASP A 338 -2.50 8.10 2.70
CA ASP A 338 -1.46 7.75 1.74
C ASP A 338 -0.93 9.06 1.11
N ASP A 339 -0.18 9.86 1.88
CA ASP A 339 0.47 11.10 1.43
C ASP A 339 1.65 10.84 0.49
N ILE A 340 1.63 9.72 -0.23
CA ILE A 340 2.60 9.47 -1.29
C ILE A 340 2.03 10.16 -2.53
N VAL A 341 2.47 11.39 -2.74
CA VAL A 341 2.37 12.06 -4.04
C VAL A 341 2.84 11.05 -5.08
N GLN A 342 1.91 10.54 -5.90
CA GLN A 342 2.26 9.65 -7.01
C GLN A 342 3.05 10.47 -8.03
N ILE A 343 4.37 10.51 -7.85
CA ILE A 343 5.27 11.17 -8.80
C ILE A 343 5.21 10.34 -10.10
N PRO A 344 4.88 10.97 -11.24
CA PRO A 344 4.87 10.28 -12.53
C PRO A 344 6.16 9.50 -12.74
N ILE A 345 6.04 8.22 -13.11
CA ILE A 345 7.21 7.37 -13.31
C ILE A 345 7.98 7.89 -14.52
N ASN A 346 9.27 8.17 -14.34
CA ASN A 346 10.16 8.33 -15.47
C ASN A 346 10.14 7.01 -16.28
N GLN A 347 9.87 7.10 -17.58
CA GLN A 347 9.71 5.90 -18.41
C GLN A 347 10.96 5.03 -18.43
N THR A 348 12.15 5.63 -18.38
CA THR A 348 13.43 4.92 -18.32
C THR A 348 13.61 4.22 -16.98
N ASP A 349 13.33 4.89 -15.86
CA ASP A 349 13.46 4.26 -14.53
C ASP A 349 12.48 3.10 -14.37
N GLY A 350 11.24 3.26 -14.84
CA GLY A 350 10.24 2.18 -14.85
C GLY A 350 10.63 1.01 -15.76
N LEU A 351 11.25 1.29 -16.92
CA LEU A 351 11.77 0.26 -17.82
C LEU A 351 12.93 -0.53 -17.18
N LEU A 352 13.87 0.17 -16.54
CA LEU A 352 15.00 -0.46 -15.87
C LEU A 352 14.55 -1.29 -14.65
N SER A 353 13.61 -0.78 -13.85
CA SER A 353 13.02 -1.52 -12.72
C SER A 353 12.33 -2.82 -13.17
N TRP A 354 11.54 -2.74 -14.24
CA TRP A 354 10.94 -3.91 -14.86
C TRP A 354 11.99 -4.91 -15.34
N ALA A 355 13.07 -4.45 -16.00
CA ALA A 355 14.14 -5.31 -16.48
C ALA A 355 14.91 -5.98 -15.33
N VAL A 356 15.10 -5.30 -14.19
CA VAL A 356 15.62 -5.94 -12.96
C VAL A 356 14.66 -7.05 -12.51
N GLY A 357 13.34 -6.82 -12.54
CA GLY A 357 12.38 -7.86 -12.23
C GLY A 357 12.41 -9.06 -13.20
N VAL A 358 12.66 -8.85 -14.48
CA VAL A 358 12.91 -9.95 -15.42
C VAL A 358 14.19 -10.69 -15.07
N ALA A 359 15.28 -9.99 -14.72
CA ALA A 359 16.57 -10.58 -14.35
C ALA A 359 16.45 -11.50 -13.13
N PHE A 360 15.64 -11.11 -12.13
CA PHE A 360 15.31 -11.94 -10.96
C PHE A 360 14.21 -12.99 -11.24
N GLY A 361 13.73 -13.13 -12.47
CA GLY A 361 12.68 -14.10 -12.83
C GLY A 361 11.29 -13.78 -12.26
N ARG A 362 11.05 -12.53 -11.86
CA ARG A 362 9.76 -12.07 -11.35
C ARG A 362 8.77 -11.74 -12.45
N PHE A 363 9.22 -11.10 -13.53
CA PHE A 363 8.37 -10.68 -14.64
C PHE A 363 8.61 -11.50 -15.91
N ASP A 364 7.53 -11.72 -16.66
CA ASP A 364 7.57 -12.40 -17.94
C ASP A 364 7.93 -11.43 -19.07
N TRP A 365 9.17 -11.51 -19.53
CA TRP A 365 9.68 -10.69 -20.63
C TRP A 365 8.98 -10.95 -21.97
N ARG A 366 8.31 -12.10 -22.13
CA ARG A 366 7.70 -12.47 -23.41
C ARG A 366 6.53 -11.55 -23.75
N LEU A 367 5.83 -11.02 -22.75
CA LEU A 367 4.77 -10.01 -22.93
C LEU A 367 5.27 -8.74 -23.61
N ALA A 368 6.56 -8.39 -23.44
CA ALA A 368 7.13 -7.21 -24.06
C ALA A 368 7.48 -7.40 -25.54
N ARG A 369 7.41 -8.61 -26.10
CA ARG A 369 7.73 -8.87 -27.51
C ARG A 369 6.67 -8.28 -28.43
N ALA A 370 7.10 -7.75 -29.57
CA ALA A 370 6.18 -7.28 -30.60
C ALA A 370 5.23 -8.40 -31.06
N GLY A 371 3.94 -8.10 -31.17
CA GLY A 371 2.89 -9.04 -31.57
C GLY A 371 2.36 -9.94 -30.45
N SER A 372 2.80 -9.75 -29.19
CA SER A 372 2.21 -10.45 -28.04
C SER A 372 0.76 -10.00 -27.82
N ALA A 373 -0.10 -10.96 -27.46
CA ALA A 373 -1.48 -10.64 -27.11
C ALA A 373 -1.55 -10.05 -25.68
N PRO A 374 -2.38 -9.02 -25.44
CA PRO A 374 -2.63 -8.54 -24.09
C PRO A 374 -3.28 -9.64 -23.24
N PRO A 375 -2.97 -9.72 -21.94
CA PRO A 375 -3.75 -10.51 -21.00
C PRO A 375 -5.23 -10.08 -21.03
N PRO A 376 -6.17 -11.01 -20.77
CA PRO A 376 -7.59 -10.66 -20.70
C PRO A 376 -7.83 -9.64 -19.58
N GLU A 377 -8.71 -8.67 -19.83
CA GLU A 377 -9.13 -7.71 -18.83
C GLU A 377 -10.00 -8.42 -17.76
N PRO A 378 -9.74 -8.22 -16.46
CA PRO A 378 -10.58 -8.79 -15.41
C PRO A 378 -11.94 -8.08 -15.33
N GLU A 379 -12.95 -8.75 -14.76
CA GLU A 379 -14.22 -8.09 -14.43
C GLU A 379 -14.10 -7.30 -13.11
N PRO A 380 -14.89 -6.23 -12.90
CA PRO A 380 -14.70 -5.33 -11.75
C PRO A 380 -14.66 -5.99 -10.39
N PHE A 381 -15.52 -6.99 -10.16
CA PHE A 381 -15.63 -7.68 -8.88
C PHE A 381 -14.92 -9.04 -8.85
N ASP A 382 -14.05 -9.32 -9.83
CA ASP A 382 -13.17 -10.48 -9.79
C ASP A 382 -12.19 -10.42 -8.62
N GLU A 383 -12.00 -11.54 -7.95
CA GLU A 383 -11.02 -11.61 -6.87
C GLU A 383 -9.64 -11.21 -7.41
N PHE A 384 -8.95 -10.29 -6.71
CA PHE A 384 -7.59 -9.87 -7.07
C PHE A 384 -6.71 -11.08 -7.36
N PRO A 385 -5.86 -11.11 -8.39
CA PRO A 385 -4.99 -12.26 -8.63
C PRO A 385 -3.86 -12.33 -7.59
N SER A 386 -3.33 -13.53 -7.29
CA SER A 386 -2.15 -13.67 -6.41
C SER A 386 -0.84 -13.24 -7.10
N LYS A 387 -0.87 -13.12 -8.43
CA LYS A 387 0.21 -12.65 -9.29
C LYS A 387 -0.37 -11.64 -10.27
N SER A 388 0.28 -10.51 -10.48
CA SER A 388 -0.15 -9.60 -11.54
C SER A 388 0.07 -10.25 -12.92
N PRO A 389 -0.66 -9.81 -13.97
CA PRO A 389 -0.48 -10.36 -15.32
C PRO A 389 0.96 -10.30 -15.85
N ALA A 390 1.77 -9.36 -15.38
CA ALA A 390 3.19 -9.26 -15.72
C ALA A 390 4.08 -10.35 -15.12
N MET A 391 3.65 -11.01 -14.04
CA MET A 391 4.50 -11.93 -13.29
C MET A 391 4.71 -13.26 -13.99
N LEU A 392 5.91 -13.84 -13.82
CA LEU A 392 6.26 -15.13 -14.38
C LEU A 392 5.42 -16.25 -13.73
N LEU A 393 4.81 -17.08 -14.58
CA LEU A 393 4.07 -18.28 -14.15
C LEU A 393 5.05 -19.36 -13.67
N GLU A 394 4.69 -20.15 -12.67
CA GLU A 394 5.61 -21.10 -11.99
C GLU A 394 6.30 -22.11 -12.90
N LYS A 395 5.63 -22.51 -13.99
CA LYS A 395 6.16 -23.49 -14.95
C LYS A 395 6.96 -22.85 -16.09
N ALA A 396 7.01 -21.51 -16.14
CA ALA A 396 7.73 -20.81 -17.18
C ALA A 396 9.21 -20.67 -16.81
N GLU A 397 10.06 -20.84 -17.82
CA GLU A 397 11.49 -20.60 -17.69
C GLU A 397 11.76 -19.10 -17.50
N SER A 398 12.60 -18.78 -16.49
CA SER A 398 13.05 -17.42 -16.26
C SER A 398 14.05 -16.98 -17.34
N PHE A 399 14.19 -15.67 -17.56
CA PHE A 399 15.17 -15.15 -18.52
C PHE A 399 16.61 -15.49 -18.12
N HIS A 400 16.91 -15.33 -16.82
CA HIS A 400 18.19 -15.65 -16.21
C HIS A 400 17.97 -16.65 -15.07
N SER A 401 18.97 -17.47 -14.77
CA SER A 401 18.90 -18.41 -13.65
C SER A 401 18.74 -17.66 -12.32
N ASN A 402 17.56 -17.81 -11.69
CA ASN A 402 17.29 -17.18 -10.40
C ASN A 402 17.83 -18.06 -9.27
N ILE A 403 18.94 -17.64 -8.67
CA ILE A 403 19.57 -18.33 -7.52
C ILE A 403 19.29 -17.62 -6.18
N GLY A 404 18.39 -16.64 -6.16
CA GLY A 404 18.04 -15.81 -5.00
C GLY A 404 18.89 -14.54 -4.84
N PHE A 405 19.97 -14.40 -5.60
CA PHE A 405 20.82 -13.21 -5.60
C PHE A 405 21.47 -12.91 -6.96
N MET A 406 21.88 -11.66 -7.13
CA MET A 406 22.70 -11.16 -8.24
C MET A 406 23.77 -10.21 -7.69
N VAL A 407 24.74 -9.80 -8.51
CA VAL A 407 25.86 -8.96 -8.06
C VAL A 407 26.11 -7.80 -9.02
N ASP A 408 26.69 -6.72 -8.50
CA ASP A 408 27.28 -5.65 -9.29
C ASP A 408 28.78 -5.94 -9.46
N ASP A 409 29.09 -6.87 -10.36
CA ASP A 409 30.46 -7.34 -10.60
C ASP A 409 30.70 -7.70 -12.06
N LEU A 410 31.60 -6.96 -12.71
CA LEU A 410 31.86 -7.10 -14.13
C LEU A 410 32.43 -8.48 -14.45
N GLY A 411 31.77 -9.21 -15.35
CA GLY A 411 32.20 -10.53 -15.79
C GLY A 411 31.70 -11.69 -14.92
N HIS A 412 31.03 -11.40 -13.80
CA HIS A 412 30.34 -12.42 -13.03
C HIS A 412 29.12 -12.96 -13.80
N PRO A 413 28.81 -14.28 -13.77
CA PRO A 413 27.66 -14.84 -14.47
C PRO A 413 26.29 -14.24 -14.06
N HIS A 414 26.20 -13.74 -12.83
CA HIS A 414 25.01 -13.08 -12.27
C HIS A 414 25.17 -11.56 -12.13
N ASP A 415 25.95 -10.93 -13.03
CA ASP A 415 26.10 -9.47 -13.10
C ASP A 415 24.77 -8.80 -13.49
N LEU A 416 24.14 -8.12 -12.52
CA LEU A 416 22.79 -7.57 -12.68
C LEU A 416 22.71 -6.55 -13.82
N ALA A 417 23.71 -5.68 -13.95
CA ALA A 417 23.71 -4.66 -15.00
C ALA A 417 23.74 -5.29 -16.39
N LYS A 418 24.60 -6.29 -16.58
CA LYS A 418 24.72 -7.01 -17.85
C LYS A 418 23.43 -7.75 -18.19
N VAL A 419 22.83 -8.47 -17.23
CA VAL A 419 21.57 -9.19 -17.47
C VAL A 419 20.44 -8.21 -17.80
N VAL A 420 20.36 -7.05 -17.14
CA VAL A 420 19.39 -5.99 -17.49
C VAL A 420 19.60 -5.50 -18.93
N GLU A 421 20.83 -5.23 -19.34
CA GLU A 421 21.15 -4.86 -20.72
C GLU A 421 20.71 -5.94 -21.72
N GLU A 422 21.00 -7.22 -21.42
CA GLU A 422 20.60 -8.37 -22.25
C GLU A 422 19.07 -8.51 -22.36
N VAL A 423 18.32 -8.26 -21.27
CA VAL A 423 16.86 -8.23 -21.27
C VAL A 423 16.35 -7.15 -22.24
N LEU A 424 16.87 -5.93 -22.13
CA LEU A 424 16.46 -4.80 -22.97
C LEU A 424 16.77 -5.06 -24.45
N VAL A 425 17.94 -5.62 -24.76
CA VAL A 425 18.30 -6.05 -26.12
C VAL A 425 17.34 -7.13 -26.61
N ARG A 426 17.02 -8.13 -25.78
CA ARG A 426 16.13 -9.24 -26.17
C ARG A 426 14.75 -8.76 -26.59
N VAL A 427 14.23 -7.74 -25.91
CA VAL A 427 12.91 -7.16 -26.21
C VAL A 427 13.01 -5.97 -27.16
N GLU A 428 14.16 -5.71 -27.79
CA GLU A 428 14.32 -4.61 -28.73
C GLU A 428 13.89 -3.25 -28.12
N ALA A 429 14.23 -3.04 -26.84
CA ALA A 429 14.06 -1.76 -26.15
C ALA A 429 15.36 -0.96 -26.19
N SER A 430 15.26 0.36 -26.02
CA SER A 430 16.45 1.22 -25.91
C SER A 430 17.25 0.84 -24.67
N VAL A 431 18.56 0.62 -24.83
CA VAL A 431 19.50 0.35 -23.75
C VAL A 431 20.15 1.67 -23.33
N PRO A 432 19.88 2.19 -22.11
CA PRO A 432 20.55 3.40 -21.63
C PRO A 432 22.06 3.20 -21.50
N LEU A 433 22.86 4.25 -21.69
CA LEU A 433 24.33 4.17 -21.60
C LEU A 433 24.85 3.91 -20.17
N GLU A 434 24.04 4.15 -19.14
CA GLU A 434 24.44 4.17 -17.74
C GLU A 434 23.67 3.16 -16.86
N VAL A 435 23.34 1.97 -17.39
CA VAL A 435 22.58 0.94 -16.64
C VAL A 435 23.25 0.59 -15.31
N ARG A 436 24.56 0.28 -15.33
CA ARG A 436 25.30 -0.05 -14.10
C ARG A 436 25.25 1.09 -13.07
N SER A 437 25.61 2.30 -13.49
CA SER A 437 25.58 3.49 -12.62
C SER A 437 24.20 3.73 -11.99
N TRP A 438 23.13 3.51 -12.76
CA TRP A 438 21.76 3.60 -12.25
C TRP A 438 21.46 2.52 -11.20
N ILE A 439 21.85 1.26 -11.44
CA ILE A 439 21.70 0.16 -10.47
C ILE A 439 22.46 0.49 -9.17
N THR A 440 23.73 0.87 -9.29
CA THR A 440 24.61 1.12 -8.13
C THR A 440 24.10 2.26 -7.25
N HIS A 441 23.61 3.36 -7.86
CA HIS A 441 23.38 4.62 -7.13
C HIS A 441 21.91 5.08 -7.01
N LYS A 442 21.02 4.63 -7.90
CA LYS A 442 19.64 5.16 -7.99
C LYS A 442 18.57 4.11 -7.76
N PHE A 443 18.81 2.87 -8.17
CA PHE A 443 17.78 1.84 -8.21
C PHE A 443 17.17 1.56 -6.84
N PHE A 444 17.98 1.36 -5.79
CA PHE A 444 17.42 1.05 -4.46
C PHE A 444 16.50 2.14 -3.93
N SER A 445 16.87 3.42 -4.08
CA SER A 445 16.04 4.55 -3.67
C SER A 445 14.75 4.64 -4.47
N PHE A 446 14.82 4.42 -5.79
CA PHE A 446 13.66 4.35 -6.66
C PHE A 446 12.72 3.21 -6.23
N HIS A 447 13.27 2.01 -6.03
CA HIS A 447 12.55 0.81 -5.61
C HIS A 447 11.91 0.98 -4.23
N LEU A 448 12.66 1.46 -3.24
CA LEU A 448 12.17 1.69 -1.88
C LEU A 448 10.96 2.63 -1.88
N ASN A 449 11.00 3.72 -2.65
CA ASN A 449 9.89 4.67 -2.74
C ASN A 449 8.65 4.03 -3.39
N ARG A 450 8.82 3.24 -4.44
CA ARG A 450 7.72 2.53 -5.14
C ARG A 450 7.08 1.47 -4.27
N TYR A 451 7.90 0.74 -3.53
CA TYR A 451 7.51 -0.36 -2.66
C TYR A 451 7.17 0.11 -1.24
N SER A 452 6.83 1.39 -1.08
CA SER A 452 6.31 1.93 0.15
C SER A 452 4.89 2.42 -0.08
N LYS A 453 3.91 1.89 0.66
CA LYS A 453 2.49 2.31 0.63
C LYS A 453 1.89 2.16 2.04
N SER A 454 0.87 2.93 2.39
CA SER A 454 0.20 2.88 3.70
C SER A 454 1.19 2.90 4.88
N LYS A 455 2.20 3.79 4.79
CA LYS A 455 3.31 3.94 5.77
C LYS A 455 4.18 2.70 5.98
N ARG A 456 3.98 1.64 5.20
CA ARG A 456 4.83 0.45 5.19
C ARG A 456 5.90 0.61 4.14
N LYS A 457 7.13 0.27 4.48
CA LYS A 457 8.26 0.18 3.54
C LYS A 457 8.55 -1.29 3.30
N ALA A 458 8.34 -1.77 2.08
CA ALA A 458 8.52 -3.18 1.76
C ALA A 458 9.23 -3.42 0.42
N PRO A 459 10.46 -2.90 0.26
CA PRO A 459 11.26 -3.20 -0.93
C PRO A 459 11.54 -4.71 -0.99
N ILE A 460 11.38 -5.30 -2.18
CA ILE A 460 11.67 -6.73 -2.37
C ILE A 460 13.05 -7.03 -2.98
N TYR A 461 13.80 -6.01 -3.40
CA TYR A 461 15.18 -6.14 -3.84
C TYR A 461 16.07 -5.46 -2.80
N TRP A 462 16.98 -6.23 -2.21
CA TRP A 462 17.77 -5.77 -1.07
C TRP A 462 19.22 -5.62 -1.49
N GLN A 463 19.71 -4.39 -1.48
CA GLN A 463 21.11 -4.09 -1.77
C GLN A 463 21.93 -4.26 -0.49
N LEU A 464 22.85 -5.22 -0.48
CA LEU A 464 23.92 -5.34 0.51
C LEU A 464 25.21 -4.90 -0.18
N ALA A 465 25.94 -3.95 0.37
CA ALA A 465 27.10 -3.40 -0.33
C ALA A 465 28.26 -3.10 0.60
N THR A 466 29.43 -2.95 -0.02
CA THR A 466 30.58 -2.34 0.63
C THR A 466 30.25 -0.92 1.11
N ALA A 467 31.03 -0.39 2.04
CA ALA A 467 30.75 0.90 2.66
C ALA A 467 30.73 2.04 1.62
N SER A 468 31.57 1.95 0.59
CA SER A 468 31.58 2.88 -0.54
C SER A 468 30.48 2.62 -1.58
N GLY A 469 29.81 1.46 -1.53
CA GLY A 469 28.83 1.02 -2.55
C GLY A 469 29.45 0.57 -3.87
N THR A 470 30.78 0.43 -3.94
CA THR A 470 31.52 0.04 -5.16
C THR A 470 31.30 -1.41 -5.57
N PHE A 471 30.97 -2.28 -4.61
CA PHE A 471 30.53 -3.65 -4.86
C PHE A 471 29.23 -3.88 -4.10
N SER A 472 28.26 -4.49 -4.77
CA SER A 472 26.98 -4.83 -4.14
C SER A 472 26.47 -6.21 -4.55
N VAL A 473 25.80 -6.85 -3.60
CA VAL A 473 25.00 -8.04 -3.78
C VAL A 473 23.54 -7.62 -3.66
N TRP A 474 22.72 -8.07 -4.62
CA TRP A 474 21.30 -7.82 -4.65
C TRP A 474 20.56 -9.11 -4.33
N LEU A 475 19.80 -9.12 -3.24
CA LEU A 475 18.94 -10.24 -2.86
C LEU A 475 17.52 -10.02 -3.35
N TYR A 476 16.86 -11.10 -3.78
CA TYR A 476 15.42 -11.10 -4.00
C TYR A 476 14.72 -11.61 -2.74
N GLY A 477 14.11 -10.70 -1.98
CA GLY A 477 13.48 -10.96 -0.67
C GLY A 477 12.58 -12.20 -0.66
N PRO A 478 11.63 -12.36 -1.60
CA PRO A 478 10.79 -13.57 -1.71
C PRO A 478 11.53 -14.90 -1.92
N ALA A 479 12.80 -14.87 -2.34
CA ALA A 479 13.60 -16.07 -2.58
C ALA A 479 14.73 -16.27 -1.54
N VAL A 480 14.77 -15.45 -0.48
CA VAL A 480 15.76 -15.65 0.59
C VAL A 480 15.35 -16.85 1.45
N THR A 481 16.35 -17.63 1.85
CA THR A 481 16.21 -18.85 2.65
C THR A 481 17.21 -18.82 3.79
N LYS A 482 17.13 -19.78 4.73
CA LYS A 482 18.10 -19.94 5.81
C LYS A 482 19.54 -20.08 5.30
N ASP A 483 19.72 -20.63 4.11
CA ASP A 483 21.05 -20.87 3.51
C ASP A 483 21.60 -19.67 2.72
N THR A 484 20.80 -18.61 2.50
CA THR A 484 21.19 -17.50 1.61
C THR A 484 22.53 -16.88 2.01
N PHE A 485 22.76 -16.58 3.29
CA PHE A 485 24.00 -15.93 3.73
C PHE A 485 25.22 -16.88 3.72
N PHE A 486 25.02 -18.18 3.92
CA PHE A 486 26.09 -19.17 3.73
C PHE A 486 26.53 -19.23 2.26
N ARG A 487 25.57 -19.22 1.33
CA ARG A 487 25.84 -19.17 -0.11
C ARG A 487 26.50 -17.86 -0.52
N LEU A 488 26.04 -16.71 -0.01
CA LEU A 488 26.70 -15.42 -0.28
C LEU A 488 28.16 -15.44 0.18
N GLN A 489 28.44 -16.04 1.32
CA GLN A 489 29.80 -16.16 1.81
C GLN A 489 30.66 -16.99 0.85
N GLN A 490 30.23 -18.20 0.50
CA GLN A 490 31.02 -19.15 -0.27
C GLN A 490 31.07 -18.85 -1.77
N ASP A 491 29.90 -18.60 -2.37
CA ASP A 491 29.72 -18.53 -3.83
C ASP A 491 30.00 -17.13 -4.40
N VAL A 492 30.05 -16.10 -3.54
CA VAL A 492 30.20 -14.70 -3.97
C VAL A 492 31.41 -14.05 -3.31
N LEU A 493 31.35 -13.85 -2.00
CA LEU A 493 32.31 -12.98 -1.31
C LEU A 493 33.71 -13.58 -1.27
N GLN A 494 33.85 -14.88 -0.97
CA GLN A 494 35.17 -15.54 -0.95
C GLN A 494 35.83 -15.56 -2.35
N LEU A 495 35.04 -15.83 -3.40
CA LEU A 495 35.53 -15.81 -4.77
C LEU A 495 35.96 -14.40 -5.19
N LYS A 496 35.16 -13.39 -4.87
CA LYS A 496 35.47 -11.99 -5.16
C LYS A 496 36.72 -11.53 -4.42
N ILE A 497 36.83 -11.79 -3.12
CA ILE A 497 38.03 -11.47 -2.32
C ILE A 497 39.27 -12.11 -2.96
N THR A 498 39.21 -13.40 -3.30
CA THR A 498 40.34 -14.10 -3.93
C THR A 498 40.72 -13.48 -5.29
N SER A 499 39.73 -13.08 -6.09
CA SER A 499 39.96 -12.39 -7.37
C SER A 499 40.64 -11.04 -7.17
N GLU A 500 40.14 -10.21 -6.24
CA GLU A 500 40.70 -8.89 -5.98
C GLU A 500 42.09 -8.94 -5.33
N GLU A 501 42.38 -9.97 -4.52
CA GLU A 501 43.72 -10.23 -3.97
C GLU A 501 44.73 -10.55 -5.08
N ARG A 502 44.33 -11.37 -6.07
CA ARG A 502 45.17 -11.65 -7.24
C ARG A 502 45.39 -10.41 -8.09
N ALA A 503 44.34 -9.65 -8.38
CA ALA A 503 44.44 -8.41 -9.14
C ALA A 503 45.37 -7.38 -8.45
N LEU A 504 45.28 -7.25 -7.13
CA LEU A 504 46.19 -6.40 -6.35
C LEU A 504 47.63 -6.91 -6.42
N ALA A 505 47.85 -8.22 -6.28
CA ALA A 505 49.18 -8.80 -6.38
C ALA A 505 49.81 -8.57 -7.77
N ASP A 506 49.02 -8.71 -8.84
CA ASP A 506 49.46 -8.46 -10.21
C ASP A 506 49.82 -6.99 -10.44
N LEU A 507 49.00 -6.04 -9.95
CA LEU A 507 49.28 -4.60 -10.00
C LEU A 507 50.58 -4.22 -9.26
N LEU A 508 50.83 -4.82 -8.10
CA LEU A 508 52.05 -4.62 -7.32
C LEU A 508 53.28 -5.21 -8.01
N GLN A 509 53.14 -6.35 -8.69
CA GLN A 509 54.23 -6.98 -9.44
C GLN A 509 54.57 -6.23 -10.73
N SER A 510 53.58 -5.69 -11.43
CA SER A 510 53.78 -4.93 -12.67
C SER A 510 54.38 -3.55 -12.43
N SER A 511 54.21 -2.99 -11.23
CA SER A 511 54.55 -1.60 -10.91
C SER A 511 55.80 -1.48 -10.02
N ARG A 512 57.01 -1.68 -10.60
CA ARG A 512 58.29 -1.52 -9.86
C ARG A 512 58.55 -0.09 -9.39
N GLU A 513 58.10 0.91 -10.15
CA GLU A 513 58.02 2.33 -9.76
C GLU A 513 56.64 2.88 -10.17
N PRO A 514 55.62 2.79 -9.29
CA PRO A 514 54.26 3.14 -9.69
C PRO A 514 54.13 4.65 -9.93
N SER A 515 53.58 4.98 -11.10
CA SER A 515 53.14 6.32 -11.46
C SER A 515 52.05 6.81 -10.50
N SER A 516 51.75 8.12 -10.54
CA SER A 516 50.67 8.68 -9.72
C SER A 516 49.31 7.99 -9.96
N ARG A 517 49.05 7.55 -11.19
CA ARG A 517 47.82 6.85 -11.56
C ARG A 517 47.80 5.43 -11.02
N GLU A 518 48.90 4.69 -11.16
CA GLU A 518 49.03 3.33 -10.64
C GLU A 518 48.96 3.30 -9.11
N ARG A 519 49.54 4.29 -8.42
CA ARG A 519 49.40 4.41 -6.96
C ARG A 519 47.95 4.60 -6.54
N GLN A 520 47.21 5.46 -7.25
CA GLN A 520 45.79 5.68 -6.98
C GLN A 520 44.96 4.42 -7.24
N GLU A 521 45.30 3.66 -8.28
CA GLU A 521 44.66 2.39 -8.61
C GLU A 521 44.92 1.34 -7.53
N ILE A 522 46.18 1.17 -7.09
CA ILE A 522 46.56 0.31 -5.96
C ILE A 522 45.81 0.71 -4.69
N GLU A 523 45.81 1.99 -4.32
CA GLU A 523 45.07 2.48 -3.13
C GLU A 523 43.56 2.19 -3.23
N SER A 524 42.97 2.32 -4.43
CA SER A 524 41.56 2.03 -4.65
C SER A 524 41.25 0.54 -4.51
N GLN A 525 42.16 -0.31 -4.99
CA GLN A 525 42.08 -1.76 -4.95
C GLN A 525 42.25 -2.29 -3.52
N GLU A 526 43.23 -1.77 -2.77
CA GLU A 526 43.43 -2.07 -1.35
C GLU A 526 42.20 -1.71 -0.52
N ARG A 527 41.63 -0.52 -0.78
CA ARG A 527 40.39 -0.08 -0.10
C ARG A 527 39.22 -0.99 -0.42
N LEU A 528 39.03 -1.36 -1.69
CA LEU A 528 37.95 -2.28 -2.08
C LEU A 528 38.10 -3.62 -1.37
N LEU A 529 39.32 -4.18 -1.33
CA LEU A 529 39.60 -5.45 -0.67
C LEU A 529 39.30 -5.40 0.83
N GLU A 530 39.69 -4.32 1.51
CA GLU A 530 39.37 -4.11 2.92
C GLU A 530 37.85 -4.04 3.14
N GLU A 531 37.13 -3.28 2.33
CA GLU A 531 35.66 -3.19 2.43
C GLU A 531 34.96 -4.52 2.12
N LEU A 532 35.49 -5.33 1.18
CA LEU A 532 34.97 -6.67 0.88
C LEU A 532 35.17 -7.63 2.05
N LYS A 533 36.34 -7.59 2.72
CA LYS A 533 36.60 -8.39 3.92
C LYS A 533 35.66 -8.00 5.06
N GLN A 534 35.43 -6.71 5.25
CA GLN A 534 34.45 -6.22 6.22
C GLN A 534 33.02 -6.69 5.90
N LEU A 535 32.59 -6.60 4.64
CA LEU A 535 31.28 -7.11 4.22
C LEU A 535 31.16 -8.63 4.45
N ALA A 536 32.22 -9.39 4.15
CA ALA A 536 32.26 -10.83 4.38
C ALA A 536 32.20 -11.21 5.86
N ASP A 537 32.84 -10.42 6.74
CA ASP A 537 32.74 -10.60 8.18
C ASP A 537 31.32 -10.32 8.69
N GLU A 538 30.64 -9.29 8.18
CA GLU A 538 29.23 -9.04 8.54
C GLU A 538 28.29 -10.15 8.05
N VAL A 539 28.49 -10.64 6.81
CA VAL A 539 27.74 -11.79 6.29
C VAL A 539 27.97 -13.04 7.15
N LYS A 540 29.22 -13.28 7.57
CA LYS A 540 29.58 -14.40 8.43
C LYS A 540 28.91 -14.33 9.80
N ARG A 541 28.80 -13.13 10.39
CA ARG A 541 28.09 -12.93 11.67
C ARG A 541 26.59 -13.23 11.55
N VAL A 542 25.98 -12.85 10.43
CA VAL A 542 24.54 -13.02 10.21
C VAL A 542 24.17 -14.42 9.73
N ALA A 543 25.05 -15.14 9.03
CA ALA A 543 24.70 -16.44 8.46
C ALA A 543 24.10 -17.45 9.48
N PRO A 544 24.65 -17.62 10.70
CA PRO A 544 24.10 -18.59 11.66
C PRO A 544 22.77 -18.18 12.31
N LEU A 545 22.44 -16.88 12.34
CA LEU A 545 21.19 -16.35 12.91
C LEU A 545 20.11 -16.06 11.85
N TRP A 546 20.40 -16.31 10.58
CA TRP A 546 19.50 -16.00 9.48
C TRP A 546 18.40 -17.05 9.35
N ASP A 547 17.19 -16.68 9.79
CA ASP A 547 15.96 -17.45 9.62
C ASP A 547 14.82 -16.50 9.23
N PRO A 548 14.73 -16.11 7.95
CA PRO A 548 13.81 -15.06 7.54
C PRO A 548 12.36 -15.54 7.56
N ASN A 549 11.46 -14.69 8.04
CA ASN A 549 10.01 -14.88 7.89
C ASN A 549 9.37 -13.59 7.38
N LEU A 550 8.94 -13.59 6.12
CA LEU A 550 8.35 -12.41 5.47
C LEU A 550 7.01 -12.01 6.09
N ASP A 551 6.34 -12.91 6.81
CA ASP A 551 5.13 -12.62 7.57
C ASP A 551 5.40 -11.63 8.71
N ASP A 552 6.66 -11.43 9.15
CA ASP A 552 7.05 -10.37 10.10
C ASP A 552 7.11 -8.98 9.43
N GLY A 553 7.15 -8.93 8.11
CA GLY A 553 7.26 -7.72 7.30
C GLY A 553 8.71 -7.42 6.94
N THR A 554 8.92 -6.77 5.79
CA THR A 554 10.26 -6.60 5.22
C THR A 554 11.24 -5.90 6.16
N VAL A 555 10.82 -4.79 6.79
CA VAL A 555 11.72 -3.98 7.63
C VAL A 555 12.22 -4.76 8.85
N LEU A 556 11.35 -5.57 9.47
CA LEU A 556 11.77 -6.45 10.58
C LEU A 556 12.67 -7.56 10.06
N THR A 557 12.27 -8.26 9.01
CA THR A 557 13.06 -9.34 8.40
C THR A 557 14.50 -8.89 8.10
N MET A 558 14.65 -7.69 7.54
CA MET A 558 15.95 -7.10 7.20
C MET A 558 16.67 -6.43 8.37
N ALA A 559 16.05 -6.25 9.53
CA ALA A 559 16.64 -5.51 10.65
C ALA A 559 18.04 -6.02 11.07
N PRO A 560 18.34 -7.34 11.13
CA PRO A 560 19.69 -7.82 11.42
C PRO A 560 20.75 -7.39 10.40
N LEU A 561 20.33 -6.99 9.19
CA LEU A 561 21.21 -6.64 8.06
C LEU A 561 21.65 -5.17 8.07
N TRP A 562 21.25 -4.38 9.08
CA TRP A 562 21.48 -2.92 9.11
C TRP A 562 22.97 -2.53 8.96
N ARG A 563 23.90 -3.43 9.33
CA ARG A 563 25.36 -3.23 9.24
C ARG A 563 25.90 -3.33 7.80
N MET A 564 25.16 -3.95 6.88
CA MET A 564 25.55 -4.19 5.48
C MET A 564 24.90 -3.22 4.47
N VAL A 565 24.08 -2.28 4.95
CA VAL A 565 23.37 -1.29 4.13
C VAL A 565 23.93 0.14 4.32
N GLY A 566 25.21 0.23 4.70
CA GLY A 566 25.86 1.50 5.05
C GLY A 566 25.92 2.55 3.94
N HIS A 567 25.78 2.12 2.68
CA HIS A 567 25.71 2.94 1.48
C HIS A 567 24.40 3.75 1.38
N HIS A 568 23.31 3.30 2.02
CA HIS A 568 22.01 3.99 2.01
C HIS A 568 21.57 4.39 3.43
N LYS A 569 22.07 5.54 3.91
CA LYS A 569 21.90 6.03 5.29
C LYS A 569 20.45 6.09 5.81
N PRO A 570 19.45 6.58 5.06
CA PRO A 570 18.08 6.62 5.55
C PRO A 570 17.51 5.22 5.85
N TRP A 571 17.85 4.24 5.01
CA TRP A 571 17.40 2.86 5.17
C TRP A 571 18.17 2.15 6.29
N GLN A 572 19.48 2.37 6.38
CA GLN A 572 20.28 1.91 7.52
C GLN A 572 19.71 2.37 8.86
N LYS A 573 19.31 3.65 8.97
CA LYS A 573 18.71 4.19 10.18
C LYS A 573 17.37 3.53 10.50
N GLU A 574 16.54 3.27 9.49
CA GLU A 574 15.27 2.55 9.65
C GLU A 574 15.49 1.13 10.18
N LEU A 575 16.37 0.35 9.53
CA LEU A 575 16.67 -1.02 9.93
C LEU A 575 17.29 -1.09 11.33
N ARG A 576 18.22 -0.18 11.64
CA ARG A 576 18.82 -0.07 12.98
C ARG A 576 17.76 0.23 14.04
N ALA A 577 16.86 1.18 13.78
CA ALA A 577 15.77 1.48 14.72
C ALA A 577 14.86 0.26 14.95
N ARG A 578 14.54 -0.50 13.90
CA ARG A 578 13.76 -1.75 14.04
C ARG A 578 14.54 -2.83 14.80
N TRP A 579 15.85 -2.94 14.58
CA TRP A 579 16.74 -3.86 15.31
C TRP A 579 16.79 -3.53 16.80
N ASP A 580 16.91 -2.26 17.17
CA ASP A 580 16.89 -1.80 18.57
C ASP A 580 15.52 -2.08 19.23
N GLU A 581 14.42 -1.92 18.48
CA GLU A 581 13.07 -2.26 18.94
C GLU A 581 12.87 -3.78 19.12
N LEU A 582 13.48 -4.61 18.27
CA LEU A 582 13.52 -6.07 18.44
C LEU A 582 14.31 -6.47 19.69
N GLN A 583 15.48 -5.87 19.91
CA GLN A 583 16.30 -6.12 21.10
C GLN A 583 15.61 -5.72 22.41
N SER A 584 14.85 -4.63 22.41
CA SER A 584 14.09 -4.19 23.59
C SER A 584 12.79 -4.98 23.82
N GLY A 585 12.41 -5.86 22.89
CA GLY A 585 11.23 -6.72 22.99
C GLY A 585 9.91 -6.04 22.61
N LYS A 586 9.97 -4.91 21.88
CA LYS A 586 8.77 -4.21 21.37
C LYS A 586 8.04 -5.02 20.30
N HIS A 587 8.76 -5.89 19.59
CA HIS A 587 8.22 -6.76 18.54
C HIS A 587 8.27 -8.25 18.91
N ASP A 588 8.06 -8.59 20.18
CA ASP A 588 8.06 -10.00 20.64
C ASP A 588 6.94 -10.86 20.04
N TRP A 589 6.03 -10.26 19.27
CA TRP A 589 5.07 -10.99 18.45
C TRP A 589 5.68 -11.59 17.17
N SER A 590 6.84 -11.11 16.73
CA SER A 590 7.49 -11.53 15.47
C SER A 590 8.20 -12.87 15.62
N HIS A 591 8.23 -13.65 14.55
CA HIS A 591 8.96 -14.92 14.49
C HIS A 591 10.46 -14.69 14.70
N GLN A 592 11.00 -13.60 14.16
CA GLN A 592 12.40 -13.23 14.36
C GLN A 592 12.74 -13.00 15.85
N ALA A 593 11.86 -12.35 16.62
CA ALA A 593 12.09 -12.21 18.06
C ALA A 593 12.06 -13.55 18.80
N MET A 594 11.15 -14.46 18.43
CA MET A 594 11.08 -15.80 19.00
C MET A 594 12.30 -16.65 18.64
N HIS A 595 12.83 -16.50 17.42
CA HIS A 595 14.03 -17.19 16.96
C HIS A 595 15.28 -16.73 17.73
N LEU A 596 15.42 -15.42 17.94
CA LEU A 596 16.61 -14.83 18.57
C LEU A 596 16.59 -14.87 20.10
N TRP A 597 15.41 -14.72 20.73
CA TRP A 597 15.26 -14.64 22.19
C TRP A 597 14.12 -15.51 22.73
N PRO A 598 14.11 -16.83 22.49
CA PRO A 598 13.03 -17.71 22.96
C PRO A 598 12.86 -17.65 24.48
N GLU A 599 13.95 -17.52 25.25
CA GLU A 599 13.90 -17.37 26.72
C GLU A 599 13.17 -16.10 27.19
N ARG A 600 13.08 -15.06 26.34
CA ARG A 600 12.33 -13.83 26.62
C ARG A 600 10.89 -13.95 26.15
N VAL A 601 10.68 -14.49 24.95
CA VAL A 601 9.36 -14.46 24.29
C VAL A 601 8.41 -15.52 24.83
N VAL A 602 8.88 -16.74 25.11
CA VAL A 602 8.01 -17.83 25.60
C VAL A 602 7.36 -17.49 26.95
N PRO A 603 8.06 -16.95 27.96
CA PRO A 603 7.40 -16.52 29.21
C PRO A 603 6.31 -15.46 28.99
N LYS A 604 6.52 -14.53 28.04
CA LYS A 604 5.50 -13.51 27.71
C LYS A 604 4.25 -14.12 27.09
N CYS A 605 4.36 -15.22 26.34
CA CYS A 605 3.20 -15.95 25.81
C CYS A 605 2.32 -16.54 26.93
N ALA A 606 2.90 -16.86 28.09
CA ALA A 606 2.12 -17.31 29.24
C ALA A 606 1.30 -16.19 29.90
N GLU A 607 1.70 -14.93 29.73
CA GLU A 607 1.03 -13.76 30.30
C GLU A 607 0.13 -13.02 29.30
N ASP A 608 0.42 -13.13 28.00
CA ASP A 608 -0.32 -12.47 26.92
C ASP A 608 -0.79 -13.50 25.87
N ARG A 609 -2.11 -13.71 25.84
CA ARG A 609 -2.76 -14.61 24.86
C ARG A 609 -2.50 -14.19 23.42
N SER A 610 -2.41 -12.88 23.14
CA SER A 610 -2.14 -12.39 21.79
C SER A 610 -0.74 -12.81 21.33
N LEU A 611 0.26 -12.77 22.22
CA LEU A 611 1.60 -13.30 21.92
C LEU A 611 1.58 -14.82 21.78
N ALA A 612 0.83 -15.53 22.64
CA ALA A 612 0.67 -16.98 22.52
C ALA A 612 0.09 -17.38 21.15
N ILE A 613 -0.93 -16.66 20.65
CA ILE A 613 -1.51 -16.86 19.32
C ILE A 613 -0.46 -16.63 18.21
N ALA A 614 0.35 -15.58 18.33
CA ALA A 614 1.39 -15.27 17.34
C ALA A 614 2.40 -16.41 17.15
N HIS A 615 2.64 -17.17 18.22
CA HIS A 615 3.69 -18.18 18.31
C HIS A 615 3.18 -19.61 18.35
N GLU A 616 1.88 -19.81 18.11
CA GLU A 616 1.19 -21.11 18.16
C GLU A 616 1.32 -21.80 19.54
N LEU A 617 1.32 -21.00 20.61
CA LEU A 617 1.40 -21.44 22.01
C LEU A 617 0.11 -21.18 22.79
N GLU A 618 -0.98 -20.84 22.09
CA GLU A 618 -2.28 -20.58 22.71
C GLU A 618 -2.77 -21.78 23.51
N ASP A 619 -2.84 -22.97 22.91
CA ASP A 619 -3.33 -24.18 23.57
C ASP A 619 -2.44 -24.66 24.72
N VAL A 620 -1.18 -24.19 24.75
CA VAL A 620 -0.20 -24.53 25.77
C VAL A 620 -0.44 -23.77 27.06
N PHE A 621 -0.70 -22.46 26.95
CA PHE A 621 -0.81 -21.56 28.10
C PHE A 621 -2.25 -21.14 28.41
N TRP A 622 -3.17 -21.29 27.46
CA TRP A 622 -4.53 -20.79 27.54
C TRP A 622 -5.53 -21.92 27.25
N PHE A 623 -6.74 -21.76 27.76
CA PHE A 623 -7.86 -22.64 27.45
C PHE A 623 -9.15 -21.84 27.38
N GLU A 624 -10.09 -22.35 26.59
CA GLU A 624 -11.45 -21.87 26.56
C GLU A 624 -12.27 -22.61 27.62
N SER A 625 -12.86 -21.87 28.55
CA SER A 625 -13.75 -22.42 29.56
C SER A 625 -15.11 -22.80 28.96
N GLU A 626 -15.90 -23.62 29.67
CA GLU A 626 -17.24 -24.04 29.26
C GLU A 626 -18.21 -22.86 28.98
N CYS A 627 -17.92 -21.67 29.52
CA CYS A 627 -18.69 -20.45 29.26
C CYS A 627 -18.18 -19.61 28.08
N GLY A 628 -17.29 -20.15 27.24
CA GLY A 628 -16.72 -19.47 26.07
C GLY A 628 -15.69 -18.37 26.42
N LYS A 629 -15.24 -18.31 27.68
CA LYS A 629 -14.24 -17.34 28.12
C LYS A 629 -12.85 -17.96 28.12
N TRP A 630 -11.90 -17.26 27.52
CA TRP A 630 -10.50 -17.65 27.54
C TRP A 630 -9.84 -17.29 28.87
N ALA A 631 -9.11 -18.25 29.44
CA ALA A 631 -8.40 -18.08 30.70
C ALA A 631 -7.00 -18.72 30.62
N LYS A 632 -6.08 -18.19 31.43
CA LYS A 632 -4.73 -18.74 31.59
C LYS A 632 -4.82 -20.09 32.30
N ARG A 633 -4.08 -21.09 31.81
CA ARG A 633 -3.94 -22.38 32.47
C ARG A 633 -3.10 -22.22 33.74
N GLY A 634 -3.57 -22.77 34.86
CA GLY A 634 -2.79 -22.80 36.10
C GLY A 634 -1.52 -23.65 35.99
N VAL A 635 -1.59 -24.72 35.19
CA VAL A 635 -0.43 -25.55 34.80
C VAL A 635 -0.43 -25.65 33.27
N PRO A 636 0.60 -25.13 32.58
CA PRO A 636 0.75 -25.28 31.14
C PRO A 636 0.80 -26.75 30.72
N THR A 637 0.32 -27.09 29.52
CA THR A 637 0.39 -28.48 29.00
C THR A 637 1.83 -28.91 28.70
N ARG A 638 2.71 -27.92 28.43
CA ARG A 638 4.14 -28.07 28.21
C ARG A 638 4.87 -27.01 29.00
N THR A 639 6.01 -27.36 29.61
CA THR A 639 6.69 -26.40 30.49
C THR A 639 7.39 -25.30 29.69
N VAL A 640 7.52 -24.09 30.28
CA VAL A 640 8.26 -22.99 29.65
C VAL A 640 9.69 -23.41 29.28
N SER A 641 10.38 -24.11 30.20
CA SER A 641 11.75 -24.58 29.98
C SER A 641 11.88 -25.58 28.83
N GLU A 642 10.88 -26.46 28.65
CA GLU A 642 10.84 -27.40 27.53
C GLU A 642 10.73 -26.68 26.19
N ILE A 643 9.79 -25.73 26.07
CA ILE A 643 9.55 -24.97 24.84
C ILE A 643 10.75 -24.08 24.51
N VAL A 644 11.33 -23.41 25.51
CA VAL A 644 12.54 -22.59 25.33
C VAL A 644 13.69 -23.45 24.83
N ARG A 645 13.88 -24.65 25.39
CA ARG A 645 14.95 -25.57 24.96
C ARG A 645 14.76 -26.03 23.51
N GLU A 646 13.54 -26.31 23.09
CA GLU A 646 13.24 -26.71 21.70
C GLU A 646 13.47 -25.58 20.68
N ARG A 647 13.18 -24.34 21.08
CA ARG A 647 13.31 -23.17 20.20
C ARG A 647 14.68 -22.49 20.30
N THR A 648 15.56 -22.97 21.18
CA THR A 648 16.92 -22.44 21.34
C THR A 648 17.90 -23.19 20.43
N SER A 649 18.76 -22.44 19.76
CA SER A 649 19.97 -22.96 19.11
C SER A 649 21.20 -22.31 19.72
N ASP A 650 22.16 -23.11 20.18
CA ASP A 650 23.41 -22.62 20.77
C ASP A 650 24.24 -21.84 19.73
N ALA A 651 24.21 -22.27 18.46
CA ALA A 651 24.88 -21.58 17.36
C ALA A 651 24.26 -20.20 17.11
N VAL A 652 22.92 -20.10 17.13
CA VAL A 652 22.21 -18.82 16.99
C VAL A 652 22.54 -17.90 18.17
N LYS A 653 22.56 -18.44 19.40
CA LYS A 653 22.89 -17.66 20.61
C LYS A 653 24.32 -17.11 20.56
N ALA A 654 25.29 -17.95 20.21
CA ALA A 654 26.68 -17.52 20.07
C ALA A 654 26.85 -16.44 19.00
N ALA A 655 26.24 -16.63 17.82
CA ALA A 655 26.29 -15.65 16.73
C ALA A 655 25.55 -14.34 17.07
N LEU A 656 24.45 -14.42 17.81
CA LEU A 656 23.72 -13.24 18.29
C LEU A 656 24.56 -12.46 19.31
N THR A 657 25.22 -13.13 20.25
CA THR A 657 26.17 -12.48 21.18
C THR A 657 27.29 -11.79 20.41
N GLU A 658 27.91 -12.48 19.44
CA GLU A 658 28.95 -11.89 18.59
C GLU A 658 28.43 -10.65 17.83
N LEU A 659 27.22 -10.72 17.26
CA LEU A 659 26.62 -9.61 16.52
C LEU A 659 26.34 -8.39 17.42
N LEU A 660 25.88 -8.62 18.65
CA LEU A 660 25.55 -7.57 19.63
C LEU A 660 26.80 -6.90 20.21
N GLU A 661 27.88 -7.66 20.40
CA GLU A 661 29.15 -7.16 20.94
C GLU A 661 30.06 -6.55 19.87
N ALA A 662 29.77 -6.81 18.59
CA ALA A 662 30.58 -6.32 17.49
C ALA A 662 30.57 -4.77 17.42
N PRO A 663 31.72 -4.14 17.13
CA PRO A 663 31.82 -2.69 17.07
C PRO A 663 30.96 -2.14 15.92
N GLU A 664 30.47 -0.90 16.05
CA GLU A 664 29.72 -0.31 14.94
C GLU A 664 30.55 -0.31 13.64
N PRO A 665 29.92 -0.58 12.48
CA PRO A 665 30.63 -0.54 11.21
C PRO A 665 31.24 0.85 11.01
N ALA A 666 32.53 0.90 10.65
CA ALA A 666 33.23 2.17 10.49
C ALA A 666 32.49 3.07 9.48
N ALA A 667 32.08 4.26 9.92
CA ALA A 667 31.47 5.24 9.03
C ALA A 667 32.52 5.71 8.01
N THR A 668 32.19 5.63 6.72
CA THR A 668 32.95 6.26 5.64
C THR A 668 33.20 7.74 5.98
N GLY A 669 34.43 8.09 6.39
CA GLY A 669 34.83 9.48 6.57
C GLY A 669 35.78 9.83 7.71
N SER A 670 36.01 8.96 8.70
CA SER A 670 37.04 9.26 9.73
C SER A 670 38.41 8.75 9.28
N ARG A 671 39.13 9.59 8.52
CA ARG A 671 40.59 9.50 8.50
C ARG A 671 41.04 9.64 9.96
N ALA A 672 41.41 8.53 10.59
CA ALA A 672 42.23 8.58 11.78
C ALA A 672 43.47 9.38 11.41
N ARG A 673 43.57 10.63 11.87
CA ARG A 673 44.82 11.38 11.91
C ARG A 673 45.78 10.52 12.73
N ARG A 674 46.58 9.68 12.06
CA ARG A 674 47.86 9.22 12.60
C ARG A 674 48.63 10.49 12.92
N LYS A 675 48.68 10.85 14.20
CA LYS A 675 49.69 11.78 14.71
C LYS A 675 51.03 11.09 14.46
N ALA A 676 51.77 11.62 13.49
CA ALA A 676 53.21 11.51 13.47
C ALA A 676 53.80 12.31 14.63
#